data_AF-A0A7W1K403-F1
#
_entry.id   AF-A0A7W1K403-F1
#
_cell.length_a   1.000
_cell.length_b   1.000
_cell.length_c   1.000
_cell.angle_alpha   90.00
_cell.angle_beta   90.00
_cell.angle_gamma   90.00
#
_symmetry.space_group_name_H-M   'P 1'
#
loop_
_entity.id
_entity.type
_entity.pdbx_description
1 polymer ?
#
loop_
_entity_poly.entity_id
_entity_poly.type
_entity_poly.pdbx_seq_one_letter_code
_entity_poly.pdbx_strand_id
1 'polypeptide(L)'
;MRRWRHVVFVLTASMTVVLTAPAAVPAIAAPGVPGIDVSKYQGRIEWPAVASSSVRFVIMRSTLGNRYRDERYAQNVAGATANGLVVGAYHFAKPSLGLRDARGEADHFLRVTRVGAGDVLPVLDIEETGGLSPEQLRVWAQAWLHRVHSRTGVRAMIYSGNYFWRGFMRNTSWFGHRGHPLWVAHWDVGAPDIPGDRWANNGYTVWQWSATGNIPGIKGPVDRDWLNGDLTRGTIASLTVAPAQGGTIRGDRVACGGPRDRCYRLANPGDEITLSANPEAGARLTRWTGACAPAGDARTCTVSALGDTAVSAVFDVPVEVAAVASDGASGTSLPSRVGCPAVCSAPTLADPPEPEPSVSDEPDPEPPVSEHPLSEHPVSALPIPAPPVPAISASSLPVRRTSASPVHTDPVDGPASTPLGKPSTCTGTDPDCAVAGLLGAPQVGSTRSQIRREDEPNGTRYSWSLGRQRGAIGGSYRWERRASASISYRFRGGAVTLFTVKGPRMGKARVEIDGSWVARIDGYSRRFHPDVRHRFSELGGGRHTLTITPLGKKRPLAKGRRVVVDALRWGGKLHRDPGPEAVAWASVSDPAASEGNYVVSDAPGAEATLSFSGTGLSLRAVFGPARGRAQIWLDGERLRTVDLYAPTRRFASIRVASGLRHGRHDARVVVLGTRHQSSQGIAVTIDRWVVAEGSGGHRDRPEARPGKPRDEKKHA
;
A
#
# COMPACT_ATOMS: atom_id res chain seq x y z
N MET A 1 72.07 -47.93 -64.43
CA MET A 1 72.57 -47.75 -63.05
C MET A 1 71.38 -47.69 -62.08
N ARG A 2 71.59 -47.53 -60.76
CA ARG A 2 70.58 -47.85 -59.72
C ARG A 2 69.39 -46.87 -59.65
N ARG A 3 68.20 -47.40 -59.36
CA ARG A 3 67.06 -46.62 -58.82
C ARG A 3 67.43 -46.03 -57.46
N TRP A 4 67.18 -44.76 -57.22
CA TRP A 4 67.10 -44.17 -55.87
C TRP A 4 65.72 -43.54 -55.66
N ARG A 5 65.26 -43.53 -54.41
CA ARG A 5 63.92 -43.10 -53.99
C ARG A 5 64.07 -41.78 -53.25
N HIS A 6 63.26 -40.77 -53.59
CA HIS A 6 63.12 -39.59 -52.73
C HIS A 6 61.81 -39.69 -51.94
N VAL A 7 61.94 -39.58 -50.62
CA VAL A 7 60.87 -39.77 -49.65
C VAL A 7 60.16 -38.44 -49.46
N VAL A 8 58.83 -38.45 -49.56
CA VAL A 8 58.00 -37.28 -49.27
C VAL A 8 57.90 -37.14 -47.74
N PHE A 9 58.60 -36.17 -47.18
CA PHE A 9 58.39 -35.71 -45.81
C PHE A 9 57.32 -34.60 -45.81
N VAL A 10 56.05 -34.97 -45.60
CA VAL A 10 55.04 -34.00 -45.17
C VAL A 10 55.27 -33.72 -43.68
N LEU A 11 55.90 -32.59 -43.38
CA LEU A 11 55.95 -32.05 -42.02
C LEU A 11 54.55 -31.54 -41.65
N THR A 12 53.74 -32.40 -41.02
CA THR A 12 52.51 -31.98 -40.35
C THR A 12 52.88 -31.13 -39.14
N ALA A 13 53.03 -29.82 -39.35
CA ALA A 13 53.15 -28.86 -38.27
C ALA A 13 51.82 -28.81 -37.50
N SER A 14 51.70 -29.65 -36.47
CA SER A 14 50.59 -29.65 -35.52
C SER A 14 50.61 -28.34 -34.73
N MET A 15 50.04 -27.29 -35.31
CA MET A 15 49.85 -26.00 -34.70
C MET A 15 48.80 -26.14 -33.60
N THR A 16 49.24 -26.54 -32.41
CA THR A 16 48.42 -26.66 -31.22
C THR A 16 47.92 -25.28 -30.83
N VAL A 17 46.78 -24.88 -31.39
CA VAL A 17 46.05 -23.70 -30.95
C VAL A 17 45.58 -24.00 -29.53
N VAL A 18 46.35 -23.52 -28.55
CA VAL A 18 45.89 -23.43 -27.17
C VAL A 18 44.77 -22.39 -27.19
N LEU A 19 43.53 -22.85 -27.37
CA LEU A 19 42.37 -22.06 -27.00
C LEU A 19 42.48 -21.84 -25.50
N THR A 20 43.00 -20.68 -25.11
CA THR A 20 42.71 -20.09 -23.83
C THR A 20 41.20 -19.88 -23.78
N ALA A 21 40.50 -20.87 -23.23
CA ALA A 21 39.08 -20.74 -22.96
C ALA A 21 38.88 -19.41 -22.21
N PRO A 22 38.00 -18.50 -22.69
CA PRO A 22 37.82 -17.22 -22.02
C PRO A 22 37.44 -17.53 -20.57
N ALA A 23 38.24 -17.03 -19.63
CA ALA A 23 38.09 -17.33 -18.22
C ALA A 23 36.63 -17.14 -17.84
N ALA A 24 35.96 -18.23 -17.44
CA ALA A 24 34.51 -18.27 -17.38
C ALA A 24 34.03 -17.13 -16.47
N VAL A 25 33.40 -16.12 -17.08
CA VAL A 25 32.85 -14.98 -16.34
C VAL A 25 31.93 -15.59 -15.28
N PRO A 26 32.22 -15.41 -13.98
CA PRO A 26 31.58 -16.20 -12.94
C PRO A 26 30.07 -16.01 -13.08
N ALA A 27 29.38 -17.11 -13.35
CA ALA A 27 27.97 -17.06 -13.72
C ALA A 27 27.19 -16.41 -12.58
N ILE A 28 26.81 -15.15 -12.78
CA ILE A 28 26.01 -14.39 -11.82
C ILE A 28 24.75 -15.20 -11.63
N ALA A 29 24.55 -15.73 -10.42
CA ALA A 29 23.42 -16.59 -10.11
C ALA A 29 22.14 -15.86 -10.51
N ALA A 30 21.44 -16.39 -11.52
CA ALA A 30 20.35 -15.71 -12.17
C ALA A 30 19.29 -15.33 -11.11
N PRO A 31 19.02 -14.03 -10.87
CA PRO A 31 18.44 -13.57 -9.61
C PRO A 31 16.91 -13.79 -9.50
N GLY A 32 16.37 -14.76 -10.23
CA GLY A 32 14.93 -15.03 -10.24
C GLY A 32 14.47 -15.96 -11.36
N VAL A 33 13.15 -16.00 -11.54
CA VAL A 33 12.50 -16.70 -12.65
C VAL A 33 12.61 -15.86 -13.93
N PRO A 34 12.96 -16.45 -15.09
CA PRO A 34 13.02 -15.73 -16.36
C PRO A 34 11.64 -15.51 -16.98
N GLY A 35 11.45 -14.31 -17.54
CA GLY A 35 10.24 -13.95 -18.29
C GLY A 35 10.52 -13.06 -19.49
N ILE A 36 9.43 -12.61 -20.09
CA ILE A 36 9.34 -11.61 -21.15
C ILE A 36 8.06 -10.79 -20.97
N ASP A 37 7.99 -9.62 -21.60
CA ASP A 37 6.74 -8.94 -21.87
C ASP A 37 6.48 -8.76 -23.37
N VAL A 38 5.20 -8.74 -23.76
CA VAL A 38 4.79 -8.73 -25.18
C VAL A 38 3.52 -7.90 -25.41
N SER A 39 3.35 -7.46 -26.65
CA SER A 39 2.13 -6.81 -27.14
C SER A 39 1.84 -7.23 -28.59
N LYS A 40 0.96 -6.51 -29.31
CA LYS A 40 0.78 -6.74 -30.75
C LYS A 40 2.06 -6.61 -31.59
N TYR A 41 3.08 -5.90 -31.10
CA TYR A 41 4.29 -5.62 -31.88
C TYR A 41 5.14 -6.85 -32.17
N GLN A 42 5.10 -7.88 -31.30
CA GLN A 42 5.73 -9.18 -31.53
C GLN A 42 4.97 -10.05 -32.55
N GLY A 43 3.83 -9.59 -33.10
CA GLY A 43 3.15 -10.22 -34.24
C GLY A 43 2.42 -11.52 -33.89
N ARG A 44 2.80 -12.63 -34.54
CA ARG A 44 2.37 -14.00 -34.20
C ARG A 44 3.54 -14.70 -33.51
N ILE A 45 3.27 -15.25 -32.33
CA ILE A 45 4.24 -15.94 -31.49
C ILE A 45 4.01 -17.45 -31.55
N GLU A 46 5.07 -18.23 -31.77
CA GLU A 46 5.03 -19.69 -31.73
C GLU A 46 5.26 -20.19 -30.30
N TRP A 47 4.20 -20.17 -29.49
CA TRP A 47 4.25 -20.46 -28.05
C TRP A 47 4.95 -21.77 -27.63
N PRO A 48 4.89 -22.90 -28.36
CA PRO A 48 5.66 -24.10 -28.02
C PRO A 48 7.18 -23.88 -28.02
N ALA A 49 7.70 -23.04 -28.92
CA ALA A 49 9.12 -22.69 -28.96
C ALA A 49 9.51 -21.73 -27.83
N VAL A 50 8.61 -20.82 -27.44
CA VAL A 50 8.81 -19.95 -26.26
C VAL A 50 8.84 -20.77 -24.98
N ALA A 51 7.92 -21.72 -24.80
CA ALA A 51 7.88 -22.59 -23.62
C ALA A 51 9.07 -23.57 -23.55
N SER A 52 9.57 -24.01 -24.70
CA SER A 52 10.80 -24.81 -24.82
C SER A 52 12.09 -24.01 -24.56
N SER A 53 12.00 -22.68 -24.41
CA SER A 53 13.12 -21.84 -23.99
C SER A 53 13.24 -21.80 -22.44
N SER A 54 14.04 -20.87 -21.91
CA SER A 54 14.10 -20.65 -20.46
C SER A 54 12.87 -19.95 -19.89
N VAL A 55 12.07 -19.23 -20.69
CA VAL A 55 10.92 -18.41 -20.24
C VAL A 55 9.89 -19.22 -19.43
N ARG A 56 9.40 -18.66 -18.32
CA ARG A 56 8.37 -19.29 -17.46
C ARG A 56 7.14 -18.42 -17.19
N PHE A 57 7.26 -17.10 -17.32
CA PHE A 57 6.11 -16.18 -17.28
C PHE A 57 6.14 -15.17 -18.43
N VAL A 58 4.98 -14.61 -18.75
CA VAL A 58 4.78 -13.65 -19.84
C VAL A 58 3.80 -12.56 -19.40
N ILE A 59 4.23 -11.30 -19.32
CA ILE A 59 3.33 -10.17 -19.06
C ILE A 59 2.87 -9.58 -20.40
N MET A 60 1.57 -9.33 -20.59
CA MET A 60 1.02 -8.97 -21.89
C MET A 60 0.30 -7.64 -21.86
N ARG A 61 0.50 -6.77 -22.87
CA ARG A 61 -0.35 -5.59 -23.01
C ARG A 61 -1.77 -6.04 -23.27
N SER A 62 -2.68 -5.63 -22.39
CA SER A 62 -4.12 -5.86 -22.53
C SER A 62 -4.81 -4.68 -23.20
N THR A 63 -4.41 -3.48 -22.78
CA THR A 63 -5.12 -2.23 -23.01
C THR A 63 -4.13 -1.06 -23.05
N LEU A 64 -4.49 -0.04 -23.82
CA LEU A 64 -3.86 1.26 -23.82
C LEU A 64 -4.95 2.32 -23.64
N GLY A 65 -4.77 3.12 -22.60
CA GLY A 65 -5.70 4.16 -22.20
C GLY A 65 -7.16 3.71 -22.03
N ASN A 66 -8.10 4.66 -22.15
CA ASN A 66 -9.54 4.46 -21.91
C ASN A 66 -10.27 3.51 -22.88
N ARG A 67 -9.71 3.18 -24.06
CA ARG A 67 -10.49 2.53 -25.16
C ARG A 67 -9.76 1.49 -26.02
N TYR A 68 -8.43 1.51 -26.12
CA TYR A 68 -7.74 0.60 -27.05
C TYR A 68 -7.44 -0.74 -26.36
N ARG A 69 -8.05 -1.82 -26.85
CA ARG A 69 -7.68 -3.20 -26.50
C ARG A 69 -6.58 -3.68 -27.43
N ASP A 70 -5.52 -4.27 -26.90
CA ASP A 70 -4.48 -4.86 -27.74
C ASP A 70 -5.05 -6.08 -28.47
N GLU A 71 -4.92 -6.07 -29.80
CA GLU A 71 -5.55 -7.04 -30.70
C GLU A 71 -5.02 -8.47 -30.49
N ARG A 72 -3.76 -8.62 -30.04
CA ARG A 72 -3.14 -9.92 -29.79
C ARG A 72 -3.38 -10.46 -28.38
N TYR A 73 -3.78 -9.62 -27.41
CA TYR A 73 -3.85 -9.98 -25.99
C TYR A 73 -4.48 -11.35 -25.72
N ALA A 74 -5.70 -11.60 -26.20
CA ALA A 74 -6.39 -12.88 -25.94
C ALA A 74 -5.76 -14.08 -26.65
N GLN A 75 -5.16 -13.88 -27.84
CA GLN A 75 -4.44 -14.94 -28.56
C GLN A 75 -3.13 -15.30 -27.84
N ASN A 76 -2.44 -14.30 -27.31
CA ASN A 76 -1.21 -14.47 -26.53
C ASN A 76 -1.52 -15.15 -25.19
N VAL A 77 -2.55 -14.70 -24.45
CA VAL A 77 -2.98 -15.32 -23.19
C VAL A 77 -3.31 -16.80 -23.40
N ALA A 78 -4.16 -17.11 -24.39
CA ALA A 78 -4.56 -18.49 -24.68
C ALA A 78 -3.37 -19.36 -25.06
N GLY A 79 -2.51 -18.88 -25.98
CA GLY A 79 -1.35 -19.63 -26.45
C GLY A 79 -0.29 -19.88 -25.38
N ALA A 80 0.03 -18.88 -24.56
CA ALA A 80 0.98 -19.02 -23.45
C ALA A 80 0.45 -19.96 -22.37
N THR A 81 -0.82 -19.80 -21.97
CA THR A 81 -1.48 -20.67 -20.96
C THR A 81 -1.50 -22.12 -21.42
N ALA A 82 -1.87 -22.37 -22.68
CA ALA A 82 -1.90 -23.71 -23.27
C ALA A 82 -0.51 -24.37 -23.38
N ASN A 83 0.58 -23.62 -23.23
CA ASN A 83 1.96 -24.11 -23.20
C ASN A 83 2.57 -24.01 -21.78
N GLY A 84 1.75 -23.91 -20.74
CA GLY A 84 2.19 -23.95 -19.34
C GLY A 84 2.92 -22.71 -18.82
N LEU A 85 2.91 -21.60 -19.57
CA LEU A 85 3.52 -20.34 -19.15
C LEU A 85 2.56 -19.54 -18.25
N VAL A 86 3.08 -18.97 -17.17
CA VAL A 86 2.29 -18.12 -16.27
C VAL A 86 2.03 -16.77 -16.93
N VAL A 87 0.77 -16.39 -17.06
CA VAL A 87 0.36 -15.18 -17.79
C VAL A 87 0.13 -13.98 -16.87
N GLY A 88 0.50 -12.79 -17.36
CA GLY A 88 0.27 -11.50 -16.72
C GLY A 88 -0.35 -10.50 -17.67
N ALA A 89 -0.83 -9.38 -17.14
CA ALA A 89 -1.46 -8.33 -17.94
C ALA A 89 -1.04 -6.93 -17.48
N TYR A 90 -0.58 -6.11 -18.42
CA TYR A 90 -0.32 -4.70 -18.22
C TYR A 90 -1.30 -3.79 -18.95
N HIS A 91 -1.41 -2.59 -18.43
CA HIS A 91 -2.19 -1.48 -18.96
C HIS A 91 -1.26 -0.30 -19.25
N PHE A 92 -1.11 0.06 -20.52
CA PHE A 92 -0.35 1.26 -20.91
C PHE A 92 -1.19 2.50 -20.59
N ALA A 93 -0.81 3.24 -19.56
CA ALA A 93 -1.52 4.45 -19.14
C ALA A 93 -1.42 5.57 -20.19
N LYS A 94 -2.48 6.36 -20.35
CA LYS A 94 -2.44 7.64 -21.10
C LYS A 94 -2.94 8.80 -20.24
N PRO A 95 -2.18 9.21 -19.19
CA PRO A 95 -2.72 10.04 -18.11
C PRO A 95 -3.19 11.42 -18.55
N SER A 96 -4.45 11.80 -18.27
CA SER A 96 -4.98 13.12 -18.61
C SER A 96 -5.60 13.86 -17.41
N LEU A 97 -6.18 15.04 -17.65
CA LEU A 97 -6.58 16.02 -16.63
C LEU A 97 -7.88 15.66 -15.88
N GLY A 98 -7.89 14.55 -15.13
CA GLY A 98 -8.93 14.27 -14.13
C GLY A 98 -8.84 12.89 -13.49
N LEU A 99 -9.44 12.70 -12.30
CA LEU A 99 -9.49 11.36 -11.68
C LEU A 99 -10.58 10.45 -12.24
N ARG A 100 -11.51 10.99 -13.03
CA ARG A 100 -12.44 10.17 -13.84
C ARG A 100 -11.72 9.39 -14.93
N ASP A 101 -10.66 9.98 -15.47
CA ASP A 101 -9.81 9.38 -16.49
C ASP A 101 -9.08 8.14 -15.94
N ALA A 102 -8.28 8.31 -14.88
CA ALA A 102 -7.63 7.21 -14.17
C ALA A 102 -8.57 6.06 -13.77
N ARG A 103 -9.81 6.39 -13.36
CA ARG A 103 -10.85 5.39 -13.07
C ARG A 103 -11.38 4.71 -14.34
N GLY A 104 -11.57 5.45 -15.42
CA GLY A 104 -12.01 4.93 -16.72
C GLY A 104 -10.99 4.01 -17.37
N GLU A 105 -9.70 4.35 -17.25
CA GLU A 105 -8.58 3.52 -17.73
C GLU A 105 -8.45 2.23 -16.89
N ALA A 106 -8.56 2.31 -15.55
CA ALA A 106 -8.59 1.14 -14.67
C ALA A 106 -9.84 0.26 -14.91
N ASP A 107 -11.02 0.86 -15.07
CA ASP A 107 -12.24 0.11 -15.40
C ASP A 107 -12.19 -0.47 -16.82
N HIS A 108 -11.42 0.10 -17.75
CA HIS A 108 -11.20 -0.45 -19.08
C HIS A 108 -10.29 -1.67 -19.02
N PHE A 109 -9.16 -1.59 -18.32
CA PHE A 109 -8.31 -2.73 -17.99
C PHE A 109 -9.13 -3.88 -17.39
N LEU A 110 -9.91 -3.61 -16.35
CA LEU A 110 -10.78 -4.60 -15.68
C LEU A 110 -11.97 -5.12 -16.51
N ARG A 111 -12.25 -4.56 -17.70
CA ARG A 111 -13.23 -5.14 -18.66
C ARG A 111 -12.57 -6.06 -19.69
N VAL A 112 -11.27 -5.92 -19.90
CA VAL A 112 -10.52 -6.66 -20.94
C VAL A 112 -9.69 -7.79 -20.33
N THR A 113 -9.15 -7.57 -19.13
CA THR A 113 -8.25 -8.48 -18.42
C THR A 113 -8.97 -9.25 -17.32
N ARG A 114 -8.79 -10.58 -17.31
CA ARG A 114 -9.03 -11.41 -16.14
C ARG A 114 -7.95 -11.12 -15.09
N VAL A 115 -8.36 -10.90 -13.85
CA VAL A 115 -7.46 -10.85 -12.68
C VAL A 115 -7.87 -12.03 -11.79
N GLY A 116 -7.21 -13.18 -11.96
CA GLY A 116 -7.53 -14.44 -11.26
C GLY A 116 -6.35 -14.98 -10.45
N ALA A 117 -6.60 -16.05 -9.68
CA ALA A 117 -5.54 -16.76 -8.96
C ALA A 117 -4.49 -17.32 -9.93
N GLY A 118 -3.22 -17.31 -9.54
CA GLY A 118 -2.10 -17.80 -10.36
C GLY A 118 -1.66 -16.88 -11.50
N ASP A 119 -2.47 -15.91 -11.94
CA ASP A 119 -2.02 -14.88 -12.89
C ASP A 119 -0.91 -14.01 -12.25
N VAL A 120 0.05 -13.53 -13.04
CA VAL A 120 1.00 -12.48 -12.58
C VAL A 120 0.22 -11.23 -12.20
N LEU A 121 0.63 -10.56 -11.12
CA LEU A 121 -0.04 -9.37 -10.60
C LEU A 121 -0.35 -8.33 -11.69
N PRO A 122 -1.54 -7.70 -11.70
CA PRO A 122 -1.93 -6.75 -12.72
C PRO A 122 -1.01 -5.53 -12.68
N VAL A 123 -0.57 -5.05 -13.85
CA VAL A 123 0.43 -3.98 -13.95
C VAL A 123 -0.20 -2.66 -14.42
N LEU A 124 0.08 -1.59 -13.69
CA LEU A 124 0.03 -0.23 -14.23
C LEU A 124 1.38 0.09 -14.89
N ASP A 125 1.39 0.17 -16.20
CA ASP A 125 2.52 0.71 -16.96
C ASP A 125 2.34 2.24 -17.08
N ILE A 126 3.31 2.99 -16.56
CA ILE A 126 3.27 4.45 -16.47
C ILE A 126 4.62 5.08 -16.82
N GLU A 127 4.89 5.16 -18.13
CA GLU A 127 6.05 5.83 -18.72
C GLU A 127 5.74 7.17 -19.42
N GLU A 128 4.46 7.58 -19.48
CA GLU A 128 4.03 8.87 -20.04
C GLU A 128 3.39 9.80 -19.02
N THR A 129 3.60 11.12 -19.20
CA THR A 129 3.03 12.15 -18.30
C THR A 129 1.68 12.71 -18.74
N GLY A 130 1.36 12.63 -20.03
CA GLY A 130 0.24 13.35 -20.67
C GLY A 130 0.17 14.85 -20.35
N GLY A 131 1.30 15.50 -20.05
CA GLY A 131 1.36 16.91 -19.66
C GLY A 131 0.96 17.21 -18.21
N LEU A 132 0.76 16.19 -17.37
CA LEU A 132 0.47 16.35 -15.95
C LEU A 132 1.70 16.80 -15.14
N SER A 133 1.51 17.65 -14.13
CA SER A 133 2.57 17.93 -13.15
C SER A 133 2.90 16.67 -12.32
N PRO A 134 4.11 16.54 -11.75
CA PRO A 134 4.48 15.42 -10.89
C PRO A 134 3.57 15.15 -9.68
N GLU A 135 2.82 16.15 -9.19
CA GLU A 135 1.76 15.91 -8.20
C GLU A 135 0.50 15.32 -8.84
N GLN A 136 0.12 15.81 -10.02
CA GLN A 136 -1.08 15.35 -10.73
C GLN A 136 -0.89 13.92 -11.26
N LEU A 137 0.26 13.61 -11.85
CA LEU A 137 0.60 12.30 -12.40
C LEU A 137 0.58 11.20 -11.32
N ARG A 138 1.23 11.47 -10.17
CA ARG A 138 1.21 10.55 -9.02
C ARG A 138 -0.20 10.25 -8.53
N VAL A 139 -1.18 11.11 -8.75
CA VAL A 139 -2.53 10.96 -8.18
C VAL A 139 -3.60 10.58 -9.20
N TRP A 140 -3.31 10.79 -10.48
CA TRP A 140 -3.83 9.93 -11.53
C TRP A 140 -3.45 8.47 -11.24
N ALA A 141 -2.17 8.16 -10.98
CA ALA A 141 -1.71 6.81 -10.66
C ALA A 141 -2.35 6.24 -9.38
N GLN A 142 -2.43 7.00 -8.29
CA GLN A 142 -3.15 6.57 -7.08
C GLN A 142 -4.62 6.24 -7.36
N ALA A 143 -5.31 7.00 -8.19
CA ALA A 143 -6.71 6.74 -8.52
C ALA A 143 -6.90 5.47 -9.37
N TRP A 144 -5.99 5.19 -10.31
CA TRP A 144 -5.98 3.95 -11.11
C TRP A 144 -5.72 2.74 -10.21
N LEU A 145 -4.64 2.77 -9.43
CA LEU A 145 -4.20 1.69 -8.55
C LEU A 145 -5.21 1.39 -7.44
N HIS A 146 -5.80 2.43 -6.84
CA HIS A 146 -6.91 2.29 -5.89
C HIS A 146 -8.11 1.65 -6.56
N ARG A 147 -8.46 2.02 -7.79
CA ARG A 147 -9.62 1.45 -8.50
C ARG A 147 -9.44 -0.03 -8.80
N VAL A 148 -8.25 -0.48 -9.23
CA VAL A 148 -7.96 -1.91 -9.38
C VAL A 148 -8.10 -2.64 -8.05
N HIS A 149 -7.38 -2.18 -7.02
CA HIS A 149 -7.42 -2.80 -5.69
C HIS A 149 -8.84 -2.82 -5.08
N SER A 150 -9.65 -1.77 -5.28
CA SER A 150 -11.03 -1.73 -4.78
C SER A 150 -11.95 -2.74 -5.48
N ARG A 151 -11.63 -3.14 -6.72
CA ARG A 151 -12.44 -4.05 -7.54
C ARG A 151 -12.00 -5.52 -7.45
N THR A 152 -10.71 -5.80 -7.25
CA THR A 152 -10.16 -7.16 -7.30
C THR A 152 -9.72 -7.73 -5.95
N GLY A 153 -9.35 -6.88 -4.99
CA GLY A 153 -8.63 -7.32 -3.78
C GLY A 153 -7.10 -7.35 -3.93
N VAL A 154 -6.60 -7.21 -5.16
CA VAL A 154 -5.18 -7.25 -5.50
C VAL A 154 -4.66 -5.84 -5.75
N ARG A 155 -3.60 -5.44 -5.03
CA ARG A 155 -2.83 -4.23 -5.33
C ARG A 155 -2.00 -4.48 -6.59
N ALA A 156 -2.25 -3.68 -7.62
CA ALA A 156 -1.49 -3.75 -8.86
C ALA A 156 -0.01 -3.39 -8.65
N MET A 157 0.85 -4.06 -9.43
CA MET A 157 2.26 -3.75 -9.62
C MET A 157 2.41 -2.50 -10.49
N ILE A 158 3.51 -1.77 -10.35
CA ILE A 158 3.81 -0.58 -11.16
C ILE A 158 5.02 -0.88 -12.05
N TYR A 159 4.88 -0.70 -13.36
CA TYR A 159 5.98 -0.64 -14.31
C TYR A 159 6.39 0.81 -14.57
N SER A 160 7.70 1.07 -14.54
CA SER A 160 8.30 2.36 -14.92
C SER A 160 9.80 2.21 -15.16
N GLY A 161 10.31 2.92 -16.17
CA GLY A 161 11.75 3.19 -16.27
C GLY A 161 12.26 4.02 -15.09
N ASN A 162 13.46 3.71 -14.61
CA ASN A 162 14.10 4.38 -13.47
C ASN A 162 14.17 5.91 -13.64
N TYR A 163 14.63 6.37 -14.82
CA TYR A 163 14.70 7.81 -15.16
C TYR A 163 13.35 8.51 -15.04
N PHE A 164 12.29 7.89 -15.58
CA PHE A 164 10.94 8.45 -15.54
C PHE A 164 10.45 8.61 -14.10
N TRP A 165 10.65 7.60 -13.26
CA TRP A 165 10.22 7.66 -11.86
C TRP A 165 10.97 8.75 -11.07
N ARG A 166 12.29 8.85 -11.26
CA ARG A 166 13.12 9.87 -10.60
C ARG A 166 12.72 11.29 -11.02
N GLY A 167 12.52 11.53 -12.31
CA GLY A 167 12.17 12.85 -12.87
C GLY A 167 10.69 13.24 -12.68
N PHE A 168 9.77 12.45 -13.26
CA PHE A 168 8.36 12.80 -13.40
C PHE A 168 7.49 12.33 -12.23
N MET A 169 7.84 11.22 -11.57
CA MET A 169 7.21 10.81 -10.30
C MET A 169 7.96 11.33 -9.06
N ARG A 170 9.01 12.15 -9.26
CA ARG A 170 9.82 12.81 -8.22
C ARG A 170 10.39 11.84 -7.18
N ASN A 171 10.86 10.69 -7.65
CA ASN A 171 11.46 9.62 -6.86
C ASN A 171 10.63 9.20 -5.63
N THR A 172 9.30 9.19 -5.74
CA THR A 172 8.46 8.98 -4.56
C THR A 172 8.47 7.53 -4.09
N SER A 173 8.66 7.31 -2.78
CA SER A 173 8.56 6.01 -2.09
C SER A 173 7.13 5.65 -1.63
N TRP A 174 6.16 6.56 -1.84
CA TRP A 174 4.78 6.41 -1.32
C TRP A 174 4.09 5.11 -1.74
N PHE A 175 4.33 4.62 -2.98
CA PHE A 175 3.69 3.41 -3.49
C PHE A 175 4.28 2.14 -2.88
N GLY A 176 5.60 2.08 -2.68
CA GLY A 176 6.26 1.01 -1.91
C GLY A 176 5.78 0.99 -0.45
N HIS A 177 5.65 2.15 0.19
CA HIS A 177 5.04 2.28 1.53
C HIS A 177 3.53 1.93 1.59
N ARG A 178 2.89 1.67 0.44
CA ARG A 178 1.52 1.13 0.33
C ARG A 178 1.48 -0.31 -0.19
N GLY A 179 2.62 -0.99 -0.27
CA GLY A 179 2.72 -2.38 -0.67
C GLY A 179 2.34 -2.62 -2.13
N HIS A 180 2.45 -1.62 -3.01
CA HIS A 180 2.42 -1.83 -4.46
C HIS A 180 3.74 -2.43 -4.92
N PRO A 181 3.77 -3.59 -5.61
CA PRO A 181 5.00 -4.14 -6.15
C PRO A 181 5.61 -3.30 -7.28
N LEU A 182 6.88 -3.53 -7.58
CA LEU A 182 7.65 -2.82 -8.61
C LEU A 182 8.10 -3.78 -9.71
N TRP A 183 7.81 -3.38 -10.95
CA TRP A 183 8.48 -3.85 -12.15
C TRP A 183 9.36 -2.70 -12.65
N VAL A 184 10.69 -2.83 -12.55
CA VAL A 184 11.62 -1.75 -12.92
C VAL A 184 12.23 -2.01 -14.29
N ALA A 185 12.16 -1.03 -15.20
CA ALA A 185 12.97 -1.04 -16.42
C ALA A 185 14.30 -0.31 -16.18
N HIS A 186 15.39 -1.06 -16.33
CA HIS A 186 16.76 -0.57 -16.27
C HIS A 186 17.65 -1.56 -17.03
N TRP A 187 17.91 -1.29 -18.30
CA TRP A 187 18.60 -2.21 -19.20
C TRP A 187 20.13 -2.16 -19.05
N ASP A 188 20.80 -3.22 -19.52
CA ASP A 188 22.26 -3.30 -19.74
C ASP A 188 23.14 -3.02 -18.50
N VAL A 189 22.60 -3.27 -17.29
CA VAL A 189 23.30 -3.14 -16.00
C VAL A 189 23.32 -4.47 -15.24
N GLY A 190 24.37 -4.70 -14.44
CA GLY A 190 24.50 -5.93 -13.63
C GLY A 190 23.52 -6.03 -12.45
N ALA A 191 22.92 -4.91 -12.04
CA ALA A 191 21.80 -4.85 -11.11
C ALA A 191 21.04 -3.52 -11.31
N PRO A 192 19.70 -3.49 -11.15
CA PRO A 192 18.92 -2.28 -11.36
C PRO A 192 19.11 -1.29 -10.20
N ASP A 193 19.38 -0.03 -10.51
CA ASP A 193 19.11 1.07 -9.57
C ASP A 193 17.59 1.15 -9.30
N ILE A 194 17.20 0.91 -8.05
CA ILE A 194 15.80 0.80 -7.62
C ILE A 194 15.32 2.17 -7.12
N PRO A 195 14.39 2.83 -7.82
CA PRO A 195 13.92 4.17 -7.44
C PRO A 195 13.01 4.14 -6.19
N GLY A 196 12.62 5.33 -5.71
CA GLY A 196 11.67 5.46 -4.61
C GLY A 196 12.16 4.86 -3.29
N ASP A 197 13.39 5.21 -2.88
CA ASP A 197 14.05 4.76 -1.64
C ASP A 197 14.18 3.23 -1.58
N ARG A 198 14.77 2.63 -2.64
CA ARG A 198 14.81 1.18 -2.90
C ARG A 198 13.40 0.55 -2.83
N TRP A 199 12.44 1.26 -3.40
CA TRP A 199 11.01 1.01 -3.30
C TRP A 199 10.49 0.87 -1.86
N ALA A 200 10.81 1.85 -1.02
CA ALA A 200 10.61 1.81 0.43
C ALA A 200 11.26 0.58 1.11
N ASN A 201 12.48 0.24 0.68
CA ASN A 201 13.25 -0.96 1.02
C ASN A 201 12.64 -2.32 0.61
N ASN A 202 11.52 -2.36 -0.11
CA ASN A 202 10.94 -3.63 -0.59
C ASN A 202 11.70 -4.23 -1.80
N GLY A 203 12.53 -3.45 -2.49
CA GLY A 203 13.22 -3.88 -3.70
C GLY A 203 12.29 -3.93 -4.93
N TYR A 204 12.66 -4.74 -5.93
CA TYR A 204 11.83 -5.02 -7.10
C TYR A 204 11.21 -6.42 -7.03
N THR A 205 10.05 -6.59 -7.67
CA THR A 205 9.39 -7.88 -7.89
C THR A 205 9.70 -8.41 -9.28
N VAL A 206 9.75 -7.53 -10.29
CA VAL A 206 10.23 -7.86 -11.64
C VAL A 206 11.25 -6.81 -12.09
N TRP A 207 12.25 -7.21 -12.86
CA TRP A 207 13.24 -6.32 -13.48
C TRP A 207 13.33 -6.63 -14.98
N GLN A 208 12.93 -5.65 -15.80
CA GLN A 208 13.14 -5.67 -17.24
C GLN A 208 14.58 -5.21 -17.50
N TRP A 209 15.42 -6.16 -17.93
CA TRP A 209 16.88 -6.01 -17.97
C TRP A 209 17.44 -5.86 -19.39
N SER A 210 16.62 -6.10 -20.41
CA SER A 210 16.93 -5.83 -21.82
C SER A 210 15.64 -5.67 -22.62
N ALA A 211 15.64 -4.75 -23.59
CA ALA A 211 14.59 -4.59 -24.60
C ALA A 211 14.96 -5.24 -25.96
N THR A 212 16.06 -6.00 -26.02
CA THR A 212 16.71 -6.47 -27.25
C THR A 212 16.96 -7.97 -27.28
N GLY A 213 16.27 -8.73 -26.42
CA GLY A 213 16.43 -10.17 -26.32
C GLY A 213 15.97 -10.92 -27.57
N ASN A 214 16.62 -12.05 -27.84
CA ASN A 214 16.18 -13.02 -28.85
C ASN A 214 15.56 -14.23 -28.14
N ILE A 215 14.39 -14.69 -28.60
CA ILE A 215 13.65 -15.83 -28.05
C ILE A 215 13.08 -16.69 -29.20
N PRO A 216 13.34 -18.01 -29.23
CA PRO A 216 12.73 -18.92 -30.20
C PRO A 216 11.20 -18.79 -30.22
N GLY A 217 10.63 -18.65 -31.42
CA GLY A 217 9.19 -18.45 -31.62
C GLY A 217 8.72 -16.99 -31.64
N ILE A 218 9.60 -16.01 -31.38
CA ILE A 218 9.32 -14.58 -31.55
C ILE A 218 10.21 -14.03 -32.68
N LYS A 219 9.67 -13.09 -33.48
CA LYS A 219 10.41 -12.46 -34.59
C LYS A 219 10.91 -11.08 -34.19
N GLY A 220 12.22 -10.88 -34.25
CA GLY A 220 12.86 -9.63 -33.84
C GLY A 220 13.11 -9.56 -32.33
N PRO A 221 13.47 -8.38 -31.80
CA PRO A 221 13.73 -8.20 -30.38
C PRO A 221 12.47 -8.37 -29.53
N VAL A 222 12.66 -8.89 -28.32
CA VAL A 222 11.64 -8.95 -27.27
C VAL A 222 12.24 -8.56 -25.92
N ASP A 223 11.44 -7.88 -25.13
CA ASP A 223 11.73 -7.46 -23.77
C ASP A 223 11.96 -8.67 -22.86
N ARG A 224 12.92 -8.55 -21.92
CA ARG A 224 13.42 -9.65 -21.09
C ARG A 224 13.35 -9.29 -19.62
N ASP A 225 12.80 -10.21 -18.83
CA ASP A 225 12.53 -10.00 -17.41
C ASP A 225 13.18 -11.05 -16.50
N TRP A 226 13.45 -10.62 -15.26
CA TRP A 226 13.66 -11.49 -14.10
C TRP A 226 12.64 -11.17 -13.01
N LEU A 227 11.84 -12.15 -12.61
CA LEU A 227 10.95 -12.08 -11.44
C LEU A 227 11.72 -12.56 -10.21
N ASN A 228 11.91 -11.67 -9.24
CA ASN A 228 12.80 -11.83 -8.08
C ASN A 228 12.36 -12.96 -7.13
N GLY A 229 13.19 -14.00 -7.02
CA GLY A 229 12.89 -15.23 -6.28
C GLY A 229 12.12 -16.23 -7.15
N ASP A 230 11.00 -16.75 -6.64
CA ASP A 230 10.13 -17.73 -7.33
C ASP A 230 8.79 -17.11 -7.78
N LEU A 231 8.06 -17.84 -8.65
CA LEU A 231 6.79 -17.39 -9.25
C LEU A 231 5.75 -16.93 -8.21
N THR A 232 5.67 -17.55 -7.03
CA THR A 232 4.64 -17.21 -6.03
C THR A 232 4.79 -15.78 -5.51
N ARG A 233 5.98 -15.17 -5.64
CA ARG A 233 6.25 -13.78 -5.22
C ARG A 233 5.70 -12.74 -6.20
N GLY A 234 5.35 -13.14 -7.41
CA GLY A 234 4.81 -12.27 -8.46
C GLY A 234 3.41 -12.65 -8.97
N THR A 235 2.81 -13.75 -8.51
CA THR A 235 1.45 -14.18 -8.87
C THR A 235 0.41 -13.85 -7.80
N ILE A 236 -0.86 -13.84 -8.21
CA ILE A 236 -2.00 -13.61 -7.33
C ILE A 236 -2.26 -14.86 -6.48
N ALA A 237 -2.20 -14.69 -5.15
CA ALA A 237 -2.61 -15.70 -4.20
C ALA A 237 -4.15 -15.74 -4.07
N SER A 238 -4.70 -16.91 -3.75
CA SER A 238 -6.11 -17.08 -3.41
C SER A 238 -6.27 -17.61 -1.99
N LEU A 239 -7.37 -17.22 -1.35
CA LEU A 239 -7.83 -17.77 -0.09
C LEU A 239 -9.24 -18.34 -0.29
N THR A 240 -9.35 -19.66 -0.19
CA THR A 240 -10.62 -20.38 -0.13
C THR A 240 -11.02 -20.58 1.33
N VAL A 241 -12.21 -20.12 1.70
CA VAL A 241 -12.75 -20.21 3.06
C VAL A 241 -14.05 -21.01 3.03
N ALA A 242 -14.14 -22.08 3.84
CA ALA A 242 -15.33 -22.90 3.97
C ALA A 242 -15.61 -23.27 5.44
N PRO A 243 -16.55 -22.63 6.14
CA PRO A 243 -16.94 -23.07 7.48
C PRO A 243 -17.65 -24.43 7.43
N ALA A 244 -17.47 -25.24 8.48
CA ALA A 244 -18.41 -26.31 8.76
C ALA A 244 -19.76 -25.74 9.23
N GLN A 245 -20.77 -26.59 9.35
CA GLN A 245 -22.07 -26.22 9.94
C GLN A 245 -21.90 -25.67 11.38
N GLY A 246 -22.84 -24.83 11.83
CA GLY A 246 -22.83 -24.25 13.18
C GLY A 246 -22.05 -22.94 13.35
N GLY A 247 -21.68 -22.24 12.27
CA GLY A 247 -20.98 -20.95 12.38
C GLY A 247 -20.62 -20.25 11.08
N THR A 248 -20.06 -19.04 11.22
CA THR A 248 -19.63 -18.17 10.11
C THR A 248 -18.20 -17.67 10.27
N ILE A 249 -17.45 -17.61 9.17
CA ILE A 249 -16.08 -17.06 9.12
C ILE A 249 -16.12 -15.67 8.47
N ARG A 250 -15.49 -14.68 9.09
CA ARG A 250 -15.42 -13.29 8.61
C ARG A 250 -13.99 -12.76 8.61
N GLY A 251 -13.69 -11.82 7.72
CA GLY A 251 -12.37 -11.16 7.62
C GLY A 251 -12.42 -10.02 6.61
N ASP A 252 -11.27 -9.43 6.24
CA ASP A 252 -11.26 -8.45 5.15
C ASP A 252 -11.75 -9.10 3.84
N ARG A 253 -12.84 -8.58 3.27
CA ARG A 253 -13.55 -9.13 2.10
C ARG A 253 -13.97 -10.61 2.21
N VAL A 254 -13.96 -11.20 3.41
CA VAL A 254 -14.46 -12.56 3.68
C VAL A 254 -15.72 -12.48 4.54
N ALA A 255 -16.80 -13.12 4.09
CA ALA A 255 -18.02 -13.33 4.88
C ALA A 255 -18.70 -14.63 4.39
N CYS A 256 -18.48 -15.72 5.13
CA CYS A 256 -18.85 -17.08 4.76
C CYS A 256 -19.62 -17.81 5.87
N GLY A 257 -20.40 -18.82 5.50
CA GLY A 257 -21.36 -19.51 6.36
C GLY A 257 -22.81 -19.05 6.13
N GLY A 258 -23.76 -19.74 6.76
CA GLY A 258 -25.17 -19.67 6.35
C GLY A 258 -25.33 -20.20 4.91
N PRO A 259 -26.02 -19.49 3.99
CA PRO A 259 -26.25 -19.94 2.60
C PRO A 259 -25.00 -19.83 1.69
N ARG A 260 -23.79 -19.79 2.27
CA ARG A 260 -22.50 -19.81 1.55
C ARG A 260 -21.57 -20.80 2.24
N ASP A 261 -21.56 -22.02 1.74
CA ASP A 261 -20.64 -23.10 2.11
C ASP A 261 -19.17 -22.71 1.84
N ARG A 262 -18.93 -21.95 0.76
CA ARG A 262 -17.59 -21.60 0.29
C ARG A 262 -17.49 -20.16 -0.21
N CYS A 263 -16.35 -19.53 0.08
CA CYS A 263 -16.03 -18.17 -0.31
C CYS A 263 -14.58 -18.07 -0.79
N TYR A 264 -14.33 -17.17 -1.74
CA TYR A 264 -13.03 -16.97 -2.36
C TYR A 264 -12.59 -15.50 -2.25
N ARG A 265 -11.32 -15.27 -1.92
CA ARG A 265 -10.69 -13.94 -1.89
C ARG A 265 -9.35 -14.01 -2.63
N LEU A 266 -9.11 -13.08 -3.55
CA LEU A 266 -7.79 -12.84 -4.12
C LEU A 266 -6.96 -11.92 -3.21
N ALA A 267 -5.65 -12.10 -3.20
CA ALA A 267 -4.71 -11.32 -2.39
C ALA A 267 -3.40 -11.05 -3.15
N ASN A 268 -2.57 -10.13 -2.65
CA ASN A 268 -1.17 -10.11 -3.02
C ASN A 268 -0.41 -11.24 -2.29
N PRO A 269 0.66 -11.77 -2.87
CA PRO A 269 1.46 -12.79 -2.21
C PRO A 269 2.16 -12.22 -0.97
N GLY A 270 2.08 -12.94 0.15
CA GLY A 270 2.54 -12.49 1.46
C GLY A 270 1.63 -11.49 2.18
N ASP A 271 0.38 -11.31 1.73
CA ASP A 271 -0.62 -10.57 2.51
C ASP A 271 -1.06 -11.37 3.74
N GLU A 272 -0.91 -10.81 4.93
CA GLU A 272 -1.46 -11.39 6.16
C GLU A 272 -2.98 -11.14 6.25
N ILE A 273 -3.76 -12.22 6.33
CA ILE A 273 -5.23 -12.19 6.35
C ILE A 273 -5.74 -12.70 7.70
N THR A 274 -6.20 -11.79 8.56
CA THR A 274 -6.89 -12.16 9.79
C THR A 274 -8.35 -12.53 9.52
N LEU A 275 -8.73 -13.71 9.97
CA LEU A 275 -10.07 -14.30 9.97
C LEU A 275 -10.59 -14.44 11.41
N SER A 276 -11.90 -14.35 11.57
CA SER A 276 -12.61 -14.49 12.84
C SER A 276 -13.73 -15.51 12.69
N ALA A 277 -13.73 -16.53 13.55
CA ALA A 277 -14.80 -17.51 13.66
C ALA A 277 -15.92 -16.98 14.58
N ASN A 278 -17.15 -17.12 14.13
CA ASN A 278 -18.35 -16.68 14.85
C ASN A 278 -19.31 -17.88 14.87
N PRO A 279 -19.27 -18.70 15.93
CA PRO A 279 -20.24 -19.78 16.12
C PRO A 279 -21.67 -19.24 16.14
N GLU A 280 -22.62 -20.09 15.77
CA GLU A 280 -24.06 -19.84 15.95
C GLU A 280 -24.48 -20.02 17.41
N ALA A 281 -25.74 -19.69 17.74
CA ALA A 281 -26.23 -19.78 19.11
C ALA A 281 -26.19 -21.24 19.61
N GLY A 282 -25.58 -21.46 20.78
CA GLY A 282 -25.33 -22.81 21.33
C GLY A 282 -24.09 -23.51 20.78
N ALA A 283 -23.50 -23.06 19.67
CA ALA A 283 -22.29 -23.66 19.12
C ALA A 283 -21.00 -23.03 19.70
N ARG A 284 -19.90 -23.80 19.72
CA ARG A 284 -18.53 -23.34 19.96
C ARG A 284 -17.62 -23.71 18.80
N LEU A 285 -16.56 -22.93 18.58
CA LEU A 285 -15.45 -23.35 17.71
C LEU A 285 -14.71 -24.50 18.42
N THR A 286 -14.50 -25.63 17.74
CA THR A 286 -13.68 -26.73 18.27
C THR A 286 -12.26 -26.70 17.72
N ARG A 287 -12.11 -26.39 16.44
CA ARG A 287 -10.81 -26.15 15.80
C ARG A 287 -10.92 -25.43 14.47
N TRP A 288 -9.86 -24.72 14.10
CA TRP A 288 -9.55 -24.41 12.70
C TRP A 288 -8.92 -25.61 11.98
N THR A 289 -8.97 -25.60 10.65
CA THR A 289 -8.26 -26.54 9.76
C THR A 289 -7.72 -25.82 8.52
N GLY A 290 -6.95 -26.54 7.69
CA GLY A 290 -6.17 -25.95 6.60
C GLY A 290 -5.05 -25.07 7.14
N ALA A 291 -4.75 -23.96 6.46
CA ALA A 291 -3.69 -23.02 6.88
C ALA A 291 -3.92 -22.40 8.27
N CYS A 292 -5.16 -22.42 8.78
CA CYS A 292 -5.48 -21.96 10.13
C CYS A 292 -5.32 -23.01 11.24
N ALA A 293 -5.01 -24.28 10.93
CA ALA A 293 -4.92 -25.34 11.95
C ALA A 293 -4.03 -24.98 13.19
N PRO A 294 -2.90 -24.26 13.08
CA PRO A 294 -2.11 -23.85 14.24
C PRO A 294 -2.82 -22.90 15.22
N ALA A 295 -3.94 -22.28 14.84
CA ALA A 295 -4.72 -21.41 15.72
C ALA A 295 -5.61 -22.19 16.71
N GLY A 296 -5.71 -23.53 16.61
CA GLY A 296 -6.48 -24.35 17.54
C GLY A 296 -7.96 -23.95 17.58
N ASP A 297 -8.48 -23.70 18.78
CA ASP A 297 -9.84 -23.18 19.06
C ASP A 297 -9.89 -21.65 19.21
N ALA A 298 -8.79 -20.93 18.95
CA ALA A 298 -8.74 -19.48 19.12
C ALA A 298 -9.74 -18.80 18.17
N ARG A 299 -10.51 -17.83 18.69
CA ARG A 299 -11.58 -17.15 17.95
C ARG A 299 -11.12 -16.43 16.66
N THR A 300 -9.81 -16.19 16.53
CA THR A 300 -9.18 -15.55 15.37
C THR A 300 -7.98 -16.35 14.89
N CYS A 301 -7.81 -16.42 13.58
CA CYS A 301 -6.63 -16.95 12.90
C CYS A 301 -6.05 -15.85 11.98
N THR A 302 -4.73 -15.85 11.73
CA THR A 302 -4.12 -15.08 10.64
C THR A 302 -3.33 -16.02 9.74
N VAL A 303 -3.47 -15.86 8.42
CA VAL A 303 -2.72 -16.64 7.42
C VAL A 303 -2.01 -15.73 6.42
N SER A 304 -0.78 -16.10 6.04
CA SER A 304 -0.07 -15.46 4.94
C SER A 304 -0.59 -16.00 3.61
N ALA A 305 -1.01 -15.12 2.70
CA ALA A 305 -1.56 -15.52 1.41
C ALA A 305 -0.45 -15.94 0.43
N LEU A 306 -0.26 -17.24 0.22
CA LEU A 306 0.73 -17.79 -0.71
C LEU A 306 0.09 -18.89 -1.55
N GLY A 307 0.17 -18.77 -2.89
CA GLY A 307 -0.50 -19.68 -3.82
C GLY A 307 -2.00 -19.80 -3.55
N ASP A 308 -2.56 -21.00 -3.69
CA ASP A 308 -3.93 -21.32 -3.30
C ASP A 308 -3.98 -21.82 -1.85
N THR A 309 -4.40 -20.93 -0.95
CA THR A 309 -4.53 -21.18 0.50
C THR A 309 -5.96 -21.62 0.84
N ALA A 310 -6.11 -22.69 1.61
CA ALA A 310 -7.43 -23.17 2.09
C ALA A 310 -7.56 -23.05 3.62
N VAL A 311 -8.72 -22.58 4.09
CA VAL A 311 -9.07 -22.44 5.51
C VAL A 311 -10.49 -22.94 5.76
N SER A 312 -10.67 -23.66 6.88
CA SER A 312 -11.98 -24.02 7.42
C SER A 312 -11.99 -23.92 8.94
N ALA A 313 -13.19 -23.85 9.53
CA ALA A 313 -13.43 -23.81 10.97
C ALA A 313 -14.56 -24.80 11.30
N VAL A 314 -14.34 -25.64 12.31
CA VAL A 314 -15.28 -26.66 12.77
C VAL A 314 -16.01 -26.16 14.01
N PHE A 315 -17.33 -26.17 13.98
CA PHE A 315 -18.17 -25.80 15.12
C PHE A 315 -18.89 -27.04 15.68
N ASP A 316 -19.24 -26.99 16.95
CA ASP A 316 -19.93 -28.08 17.66
C ASP A 316 -20.87 -27.51 18.74
N VAL A 317 -22.04 -28.12 18.92
CA VAL A 317 -23.00 -27.77 19.97
C VAL A 317 -22.74 -28.68 21.17
N PRO A 318 -22.34 -28.16 22.35
CA PRO A 318 -22.12 -29.00 23.52
C PRO A 318 -23.46 -29.60 23.98
N VAL A 319 -23.54 -30.92 23.98
CA VAL A 319 -24.66 -31.64 24.61
C VAL A 319 -24.42 -31.65 26.12
N GLU A 320 -25.14 -30.79 26.85
CA GLU A 320 -25.16 -30.86 28.32
C GLU A 320 -25.99 -32.06 28.78
N VAL A 321 -25.31 -33.17 29.08
CA VAL A 321 -25.94 -34.34 29.70
C VAL A 321 -26.17 -34.05 31.19
N ALA A 322 -27.38 -33.58 31.52
CA ALA A 322 -27.80 -33.34 32.89
C ALA A 322 -27.97 -34.67 33.65
N ALA A 323 -26.93 -35.10 34.38
CA ALA A 323 -27.00 -36.26 35.25
C ALA A 323 -27.85 -35.97 36.49
N VAL A 324 -29.10 -36.43 36.48
CA VAL A 324 -29.99 -36.37 37.65
C VAL A 324 -29.62 -37.50 38.61
N ALA A 325 -29.01 -37.16 39.74
CA ALA A 325 -28.89 -38.10 40.86
C ALA A 325 -30.27 -38.32 41.49
N SER A 326 -30.65 -39.58 41.71
CA SER A 326 -31.91 -39.97 42.36
C SER A 326 -31.97 -39.61 43.86
N ASP A 327 -30.78 -39.41 44.46
CA ASP A 327 -30.58 -39.35 45.89
C ASP A 327 -30.16 -37.92 46.26
N GLY A 328 -30.95 -37.25 47.11
CA GLY A 328 -30.93 -35.80 47.30
C GLY A 328 -29.73 -35.22 48.07
N ALA A 329 -28.50 -35.38 47.57
CA ALA A 329 -27.28 -34.82 48.13
C ALA A 329 -26.56 -33.89 47.14
N SER A 330 -26.27 -32.64 47.54
CA SER A 330 -25.49 -31.71 46.71
C SER A 330 -23.99 -32.02 46.79
N GLY A 331 -23.39 -32.34 45.64
CA GLY A 331 -21.93 -32.46 45.49
C GLY A 331 -21.46 -31.82 44.19
N THR A 332 -20.53 -30.86 44.27
CA THR A 332 -19.91 -30.24 43.09
C THR A 332 -18.78 -31.11 42.54
N SER A 333 -18.84 -31.46 41.26
CA SER A 333 -17.73 -32.09 40.54
C SER A 333 -17.37 -31.29 39.28
N LEU A 334 -16.10 -31.37 38.87
CA LEU A 334 -15.61 -30.83 37.59
C LEU A 334 -15.37 -31.99 36.62
N PRO A 335 -15.55 -31.79 35.30
CA PRO A 335 -15.59 -32.89 34.33
C PRO A 335 -14.18 -33.44 34.07
N SER A 336 -13.85 -34.56 34.73
CA SER A 336 -12.64 -35.34 34.46
C SER A 336 -12.87 -36.81 34.79
N ARG A 337 -13.23 -37.59 33.76
CA ARG A 337 -13.48 -39.04 33.80
C ARG A 337 -14.62 -39.48 34.72
N VAL A 338 -15.85 -39.51 34.17
CA VAL A 338 -16.90 -40.39 34.72
C VAL A 338 -16.48 -41.84 34.45
N GLY A 339 -15.95 -42.50 35.48
CA GLY A 339 -15.72 -43.95 35.46
C GLY A 339 -16.80 -44.64 36.28
N CYS A 340 -17.77 -45.29 35.63
CA CYS A 340 -18.83 -46.03 36.31
C CYS A 340 -18.35 -47.45 36.69
N PRO A 341 -18.28 -47.81 37.98
CA PRO A 341 -18.01 -49.17 38.40
C PRO A 341 -19.31 -50.01 38.34
N ALA A 342 -19.52 -50.66 37.20
CA ALA A 342 -20.63 -51.59 36.90
C ALA A 342 -22.05 -50.98 36.81
N VAL A 343 -22.85 -51.56 35.89
CA VAL A 343 -24.29 -51.31 35.64
C VAL A 343 -24.66 -49.84 35.37
N CYS A 344 -24.65 -49.47 34.08
CA CYS A 344 -25.40 -48.31 33.56
C CYS A 344 -26.16 -48.76 32.31
N SER A 345 -27.46 -49.02 32.45
CA SER A 345 -28.33 -49.31 31.30
C SER A 345 -28.66 -48.02 30.55
N ALA A 346 -28.38 -47.96 29.25
CA ALA A 346 -28.81 -46.85 28.43
C ALA A 346 -30.35 -46.90 28.21
N PRO A 347 -31.06 -45.76 28.22
CA PRO A 347 -32.43 -45.73 27.72
C PRO A 347 -32.40 -45.93 26.21
N THR A 348 -33.03 -47.01 25.72
CA THR A 348 -33.23 -47.23 24.29
C THR A 348 -34.04 -46.06 23.72
N LEU A 349 -33.53 -45.43 22.66
CA LEU A 349 -34.38 -44.56 21.84
C LEU A 349 -35.45 -45.45 21.19
N ALA A 350 -36.72 -45.11 21.36
CA ALA A 350 -37.79 -45.82 20.67
C ALA A 350 -37.67 -45.57 19.16
N ASP A 351 -37.66 -46.63 18.37
CA ASP A 351 -37.70 -46.54 16.92
C ASP A 351 -38.99 -45.85 16.44
N PRO A 352 -38.95 -45.07 15.35
CA PRO A 352 -40.16 -44.57 14.72
C PRO A 352 -41.00 -45.75 14.20
N PRO A 353 -42.34 -45.70 14.30
CA PRO A 353 -43.19 -46.81 13.88
C PRO A 353 -43.09 -47.05 12.37
N GLU A 354 -42.95 -48.32 11.98
CA GLU A 354 -43.04 -48.74 10.59
C GLU A 354 -44.46 -48.50 10.03
N PRO A 355 -44.61 -48.16 8.73
CA PRO A 355 -45.91 -48.16 8.06
C PRO A 355 -46.36 -49.60 7.77
N GLU A 356 -47.64 -49.91 7.99
CA GLU A 356 -48.21 -51.24 7.75
C GLU A 356 -48.24 -51.62 6.25
N PRO A 357 -48.14 -52.92 5.89
CA PRO A 357 -48.08 -53.38 4.50
C PRO A 357 -49.46 -53.49 3.85
N SER A 358 -49.60 -52.99 2.63
CA SER A 358 -50.76 -53.24 1.75
C SER A 358 -50.37 -54.13 0.56
N VAL A 359 -51.03 -55.29 0.42
CA VAL A 359 -50.74 -56.30 -0.62
C VAL A 359 -51.69 -56.13 -1.83
N SER A 360 -51.12 -56.07 -3.04
CA SER A 360 -51.73 -56.56 -4.30
C SER A 360 -50.70 -56.52 -5.43
N ASP A 361 -50.81 -57.45 -6.39
CA ASP A 361 -49.75 -57.89 -7.30
C ASP A 361 -49.79 -57.28 -8.74
N GLU A 362 -48.86 -57.78 -9.58
CA GLU A 362 -48.83 -57.80 -11.06
C GLU A 362 -48.23 -56.58 -11.83
N PRO A 363 -47.65 -56.81 -13.06
CA PRO A 363 -46.23 -56.47 -13.27
C PRO A 363 -45.89 -55.45 -14.38
N ASP A 364 -44.58 -55.18 -14.52
CA ASP A 364 -43.93 -54.31 -15.52
C ASP A 364 -44.21 -54.65 -17.00
N PRO A 365 -44.31 -53.63 -17.87
CA PRO A 365 -43.96 -53.69 -19.28
C PRO A 365 -42.62 -52.99 -19.59
N GLU A 366 -41.78 -53.62 -20.42
CA GLU A 366 -40.47 -53.10 -20.85
C GLU A 366 -40.54 -51.85 -21.75
N PRO A 367 -39.46 -51.02 -21.82
CA PRO A 367 -39.40 -49.84 -22.69
C PRO A 367 -39.11 -50.19 -24.16
N PRO A 368 -39.73 -49.49 -25.14
CA PRO A 368 -39.47 -49.73 -26.56
C PRO A 368 -38.11 -49.16 -27.03
N VAL A 369 -37.44 -49.90 -27.91
CA VAL A 369 -36.16 -49.54 -28.55
C VAL A 369 -36.36 -49.21 -30.02
N SER A 370 -35.79 -48.11 -30.52
CA SER A 370 -35.39 -47.83 -31.93
C SER A 370 -35.07 -46.33 -32.12
N GLU A 371 -34.22 -45.88 -33.06
CA GLU A 371 -33.10 -46.51 -33.79
C GLU A 371 -32.11 -45.41 -34.25
N HIS A 372 -30.89 -45.79 -34.67
CA HIS A 372 -29.88 -44.91 -35.29
C HIS A 372 -30.07 -44.82 -36.82
N PRO A 373 -29.66 -43.73 -37.51
CA PRO A 373 -28.26 -43.63 -37.99
C PRO A 373 -27.67 -42.21 -38.16
N LEU A 374 -26.45 -42.16 -38.67
CA LEU A 374 -25.59 -40.98 -38.93
C LEU A 374 -25.87 -40.33 -40.29
N SER A 375 -25.56 -39.03 -40.44
CA SER A 375 -25.16 -38.41 -41.73
C SER A 375 -24.36 -37.11 -41.52
N GLU A 376 -23.77 -36.55 -42.59
CA GLU A 376 -22.56 -35.72 -42.54
C GLU A 376 -22.76 -34.22 -42.85
N HIS A 377 -22.02 -33.37 -42.12
CA HIS A 377 -21.52 -32.04 -42.53
C HIS A 377 -22.58 -31.00 -43.07
N PRO A 378 -22.21 -29.89 -43.77
CA PRO A 378 -22.21 -28.59 -43.07
C PRO A 378 -22.94 -27.43 -43.81
N VAL A 379 -23.49 -26.46 -43.05
CA VAL A 379 -24.04 -25.22 -43.64
C VAL A 379 -23.59 -23.97 -42.86
N SER A 380 -23.27 -22.90 -43.61
CA SER A 380 -22.86 -21.58 -43.09
C SER A 380 -24.04 -20.62 -42.96
N ALA A 381 -23.98 -19.67 -42.01
CA ALA A 381 -24.95 -18.58 -41.88
C ALA A 381 -24.24 -17.25 -41.53
N LEU A 382 -24.73 -16.15 -42.10
CA LEU A 382 -24.08 -14.82 -42.10
C LEU A 382 -24.71 -13.84 -41.08
N PRO A 383 -23.99 -12.79 -40.64
CA PRO A 383 -24.47 -11.82 -39.65
C PRO A 383 -25.36 -10.71 -40.25
N ILE A 384 -26.22 -10.15 -39.41
CA ILE A 384 -27.12 -9.00 -39.71
C ILE A 384 -26.38 -7.66 -39.42
N PRO A 385 -26.56 -6.60 -40.24
CA PRO A 385 -25.67 -5.43 -40.25
C PRO A 385 -26.01 -4.31 -39.25
N ALA A 386 -25.06 -3.38 -39.09
CA ALA A 386 -25.19 -2.15 -38.31
C ALA A 386 -25.53 -0.92 -39.20
N PRO A 387 -26.16 0.15 -38.66
CA PRO A 387 -26.56 1.33 -39.43
C PRO A 387 -25.39 2.28 -39.80
N PRO A 388 -25.56 3.11 -40.84
CA PRO A 388 -24.47 3.89 -41.44
C PRO A 388 -24.17 5.23 -40.75
N VAL A 389 -22.97 5.76 -41.01
CA VAL A 389 -22.54 7.14 -40.72
C VAL A 389 -22.10 7.79 -42.04
N PRO A 390 -22.53 9.03 -42.36
CA PRO A 390 -22.16 9.68 -43.61
C PRO A 390 -20.71 10.17 -43.62
N ALA A 391 -20.05 10.03 -44.77
CA ALA A 391 -18.73 10.59 -45.03
C ALA A 391 -18.82 11.89 -45.86
N ILE A 392 -17.85 12.79 -45.69
CA ILE A 392 -17.58 13.90 -46.61
C ILE A 392 -16.08 13.87 -46.93
N SER A 393 -15.76 14.05 -48.22
CA SER A 393 -14.45 13.73 -48.80
C SER A 393 -13.33 14.70 -48.41
N ALA A 394 -12.09 14.20 -48.46
CA ALA A 394 -10.89 15.02 -48.57
C ALA A 394 -10.53 15.27 -50.04
N SER A 395 -9.83 16.37 -50.32
CA SER A 395 -9.15 16.62 -51.60
C SER A 395 -7.66 16.88 -51.36
N SER A 396 -6.82 16.32 -52.22
CA SER A 396 -5.36 16.55 -52.32
C SER A 396 -5.07 17.85 -53.11
N LEU A 397 -3.86 18.46 -53.13
CA LEU A 397 -2.55 17.97 -53.61
C LEU A 397 -1.38 18.83 -53.01
N PRO A 398 -0.07 18.59 -53.32
CA PRO A 398 1.07 18.88 -52.42
C PRO A 398 2.03 20.00 -52.92
N VAL A 399 3.36 19.85 -52.68
CA VAL A 399 4.53 20.70 -53.09
C VAL A 399 4.84 21.85 -52.09
N ARG A 400 6.09 22.17 -51.65
CA ARG A 400 7.48 21.70 -51.94
C ARG A 400 8.40 21.80 -50.68
N ARG A 401 9.65 21.30 -50.78
CA ARG A 401 10.79 21.72 -49.92
C ARG A 401 11.50 22.96 -50.51
N THR A 402 12.05 23.82 -49.64
CA THR A 402 13.28 24.62 -49.89
C THR A 402 13.88 25.06 -48.54
N SER A 403 15.15 25.50 -48.55
CA SER A 403 15.95 25.87 -47.37
C SER A 403 16.75 27.16 -47.62
N ALA A 404 16.75 28.12 -46.68
CA ALA A 404 17.79 29.15 -46.53
C ALA A 404 17.62 29.99 -45.24
N SER A 405 18.75 30.46 -44.71
CA SER A 405 18.95 31.65 -43.85
C SER A 405 19.87 32.63 -44.63
N PRO A 406 20.42 33.78 -44.13
CA PRO A 406 20.36 34.44 -42.81
C PRO A 406 20.22 36.01 -42.88
N VAL A 407 20.67 36.76 -41.85
CA VAL A 407 21.09 38.20 -41.87
C VAL A 407 19.95 39.26 -42.02
N HIS A 408 19.90 40.43 -41.36
CA HIS A 408 20.58 41.09 -40.20
C HIS A 408 19.53 42.02 -39.49
N THR A 409 19.74 43.05 -38.64
CA THR A 409 20.91 43.85 -38.17
C THR A 409 20.61 44.48 -36.78
N ASP A 410 21.64 45.02 -36.11
CA ASP A 410 21.58 45.84 -34.87
C ASP A 410 21.74 47.37 -35.23
N PRO A 411 22.30 48.35 -34.44
CA PRO A 411 23.02 48.32 -33.16
C PRO A 411 22.69 49.49 -32.17
N VAL A 412 23.70 49.90 -31.36
CA VAL A 412 23.79 51.00 -30.37
C VAL A 412 23.35 50.60 -28.93
N ASP A 413 24.22 50.54 -27.91
CA ASP A 413 25.71 50.53 -27.90
C ASP A 413 26.29 49.99 -26.56
N GLY A 414 27.62 50.06 -26.36
CA GLY A 414 28.35 49.80 -25.11
C GLY A 414 29.16 51.03 -24.67
N PRO A 415 30.47 50.93 -24.29
CA PRO A 415 31.29 49.77 -23.90
C PRO A 415 31.39 49.70 -22.34
N ALA A 416 32.35 49.13 -21.60
CA ALA A 416 33.62 48.38 -21.79
C ALA A 416 33.83 47.46 -20.52
N SER A 417 34.91 46.74 -20.23
CA SER A 417 36.23 46.47 -20.87
C SER A 417 36.73 45.04 -20.49
N THR A 418 38.04 44.78 -20.57
CA THR A 418 38.71 43.46 -20.53
C THR A 418 40.22 43.61 -20.15
N PRO A 419 41.04 42.54 -19.91
CA PRO A 419 40.77 41.17 -19.43
C PRO A 419 41.88 40.55 -18.49
N LEU A 420 41.80 39.21 -18.29
CA LEU A 420 42.88 38.21 -18.00
C LEU A 420 43.46 38.02 -16.58
N GLY A 421 43.62 36.74 -16.18
CA GLY A 421 44.39 36.30 -14.99
C GLY A 421 43.91 34.98 -14.32
N LYS A 422 44.79 33.97 -14.25
CA LYS A 422 44.68 32.66 -13.52
C LYS A 422 46.12 32.11 -13.29
N PRO A 423 46.39 31.08 -12.46
CA PRO A 423 45.98 30.88 -11.06
C PRO A 423 47.10 30.26 -10.14
N SER A 424 47.15 30.62 -8.85
CA SER A 424 47.87 29.88 -7.78
C SER A 424 47.39 30.42 -6.41
N THR A 425 47.14 29.67 -5.32
CA THR A 425 47.81 28.55 -4.61
C THR A 425 49.08 28.93 -3.84
N CYS A 426 48.92 29.17 -2.53
CA CYS A 426 49.97 29.02 -1.53
C CYS A 426 49.48 28.05 -0.44
N THR A 427 50.30 27.05 -0.12
CA THR A 427 50.17 26.18 1.05
C THR A 427 50.97 26.75 2.23
N GLY A 428 50.74 26.24 3.45
CA GLY A 428 51.27 26.82 4.70
C GLY A 428 52.71 26.41 5.07
N THR A 429 52.99 26.51 6.38
CA THR A 429 54.28 26.75 7.08
C THR A 429 54.77 28.19 6.91
N ASP A 430 55.20 28.93 7.94
CA ASP A 430 55.51 28.53 9.33
C ASP A 430 54.92 29.54 10.38
N PRO A 431 55.46 29.87 11.60
CA PRO A 431 54.61 30.13 12.76
C PRO A 431 54.69 31.59 13.31
N ASP A 432 54.45 31.75 14.62
CA ASP A 432 54.67 32.93 15.46
C ASP A 432 53.87 34.23 15.22
N CYS A 433 52.77 34.35 15.97
CA CYS A 433 52.43 35.58 16.70
C CYS A 433 51.53 35.22 17.90
N ALA A 434 52.05 35.33 19.14
CA ALA A 434 51.44 34.72 20.31
C ALA A 434 51.30 35.67 21.54
N VAL A 435 50.11 35.58 22.15
CA VAL A 435 49.70 35.92 23.53
C VAL A 435 50.12 37.25 24.21
N ALA A 436 49.11 38.06 24.53
CA ALA A 436 48.89 38.70 25.85
C ALA A 436 47.42 39.20 25.94
N GLY A 437 46.67 39.12 27.05
CA GLY A 437 46.86 38.32 28.27
C GLY A 437 46.00 38.84 29.46
N LEU A 438 45.06 38.01 29.96
CA LEU A 438 44.34 38.15 31.27
C LEU A 438 43.37 39.36 31.39
N LEU A 439 42.18 39.33 32.00
CA LEU A 439 41.38 38.34 32.76
C LEU A 439 39.87 38.68 32.63
N GLY A 440 38.96 37.68 32.76
CA GLY A 440 37.57 37.91 33.20
C GLY A 440 36.42 37.51 32.24
N ALA A 441 35.72 36.42 32.59
CA ALA A 441 34.34 36.03 32.25
C ALA A 441 33.83 36.16 30.78
N PRO A 442 33.56 35.04 30.06
CA PRO A 442 32.95 35.09 28.73
C PRO A 442 31.44 35.41 28.80
N GLN A 443 31.09 36.67 28.52
CA GLN A 443 29.74 37.07 28.09
C GLN A 443 29.38 36.40 26.74
N VAL A 444 28.12 35.98 26.58
CA VAL A 444 27.66 35.31 25.34
C VAL A 444 27.38 36.34 24.24
N GLY A 445 28.44 36.75 23.53
CA GLY A 445 28.38 37.63 22.35
C GLY A 445 28.52 36.84 21.04
N SER A 446 27.66 37.10 20.05
CA SER A 446 27.64 36.36 18.78
C SER A 446 28.25 37.14 17.63
N THR A 447 29.05 36.48 16.77
CA THR A 447 28.75 36.48 15.32
C THR A 447 29.36 35.30 14.53
N ARG A 448 28.51 34.64 13.74
CA ARG A 448 28.78 33.93 12.46
C ARG A 448 30.13 33.21 12.26
N SER A 449 30.07 31.88 12.34
CA SER A 449 30.44 31.03 11.21
C SER A 449 29.19 30.28 10.69
N GLN A 450 29.24 29.70 9.49
CA GLN A 450 28.07 29.03 8.90
C GLN A 450 28.03 27.54 9.26
N ILE A 451 26.99 27.12 9.99
CA ILE A 451 26.56 25.72 10.09
C ILE A 451 25.18 25.61 9.45
N ARG A 452 24.92 24.50 8.73
CA ARG A 452 23.62 24.24 8.09
C ARG A 452 22.50 24.28 9.11
N ARG A 453 21.40 24.97 8.76
CA ARG A 453 20.08 24.68 9.34
C ARG A 453 19.41 23.65 8.44
N GLU A 454 19.60 22.38 8.76
CA GLU A 454 18.68 21.33 8.33
C GLU A 454 17.47 21.33 9.28
N ASP A 455 16.31 20.93 8.77
CA ASP A 455 15.02 21.20 9.42
C ASP A 455 14.72 20.23 10.58
N GLU A 456 14.59 20.76 11.80
CA GLU A 456 14.24 20.00 13.03
C GLU A 456 12.83 20.38 13.57
N PRO A 457 12.21 19.56 14.45
CA PRO A 457 10.83 19.15 14.22
C PRO A 457 9.83 19.82 15.15
N ASN A 458 8.53 19.71 14.84
CA ASN A 458 7.45 19.94 15.80
C ASN A 458 6.16 19.18 15.42
N GLY A 459 5.79 18.18 16.22
CA GLY A 459 4.49 17.53 16.16
C GLY A 459 3.39 18.40 16.81
N THR A 460 2.18 18.34 16.25
CA THR A 460 0.93 18.89 16.84
C THR A 460 0.88 20.41 17.04
N ARG A 461 0.46 21.19 16.03
CA ARG A 461 0.13 22.63 16.25
C ARG A 461 -0.93 23.25 15.31
N TYR A 462 -2.01 22.52 15.03
CA TYR A 462 -3.01 22.89 14.01
C TYR A 462 -4.47 22.80 14.50
N SER A 463 -4.92 23.81 15.25
CA SER A 463 -6.33 23.96 15.63
C SER A 463 -7.15 24.66 14.53
N TRP A 464 -8.12 23.94 13.96
CA TRP A 464 -9.02 24.49 12.93
C TRP A 464 -9.95 25.54 13.53
N SER A 465 -9.57 26.79 13.28
CA SER A 465 -10.16 27.97 13.91
C SER A 465 -11.58 28.19 13.41
N LEU A 466 -12.49 28.48 14.33
CA LEU A 466 -13.85 28.91 13.99
C LEU A 466 -13.83 30.36 13.49
N GLY A 467 -14.58 30.65 12.42
CA GLY A 467 -14.81 32.01 11.93
C GLY A 467 -16.28 32.25 11.65
N ARG A 468 -16.90 33.21 12.33
CA ARG A 468 -18.25 33.71 11.96
C ARG A 468 -18.17 34.40 10.60
N GLN A 469 -19.09 34.07 9.69
CA GLN A 469 -19.19 34.63 8.34
C GLN A 469 -20.65 34.57 7.89
N ARG A 470 -21.30 35.73 7.71
CA ARG A 470 -22.75 35.80 7.37
C ARG A 470 -23.17 35.03 6.11
N GLY A 471 -22.26 34.82 5.17
CA GLY A 471 -22.51 34.06 3.95
C GLY A 471 -22.25 32.54 4.03
N ALA A 472 -21.71 32.02 5.14
CA ALA A 472 -21.48 30.58 5.30
C ALA A 472 -22.79 29.82 5.55
N ILE A 473 -22.85 28.54 5.19
CA ILE A 473 -24.05 27.70 5.26
C ILE A 473 -24.52 27.49 6.71
N GLY A 474 -23.61 27.58 7.69
CA GLY A 474 -23.92 27.63 9.12
C GLY A 474 -23.88 29.02 9.78
N GLY A 475 -23.62 30.09 9.02
CA GLY A 475 -23.23 31.40 9.59
C GLY A 475 -21.80 31.45 10.17
N SER A 476 -21.11 30.31 10.17
CA SER A 476 -19.71 30.11 10.52
C SER A 476 -19.04 29.07 9.62
N TYR A 477 -17.71 29.06 9.60
CA TYR A 477 -16.90 28.02 8.97
C TYR A 477 -15.64 27.70 9.80
N ARG A 478 -15.04 26.53 9.56
CA ARG A 478 -13.72 26.13 10.10
C ARG A 478 -12.60 26.51 9.13
N TRP A 479 -11.45 26.98 9.63
CA TRP A 479 -10.30 27.32 8.78
C TRP A 479 -8.93 27.08 9.43
N GLU A 480 -7.94 26.76 8.59
CA GLU A 480 -6.51 26.74 8.92
C GLU A 480 -5.72 27.20 7.67
N ARG A 481 -4.48 27.68 7.87
CA ARG A 481 -3.61 28.30 6.87
C ARG A 481 -2.19 27.70 6.81
N ARG A 482 -1.78 26.91 7.80
CA ARG A 482 -0.46 26.25 7.88
C ARG A 482 -0.44 24.97 7.04
N ALA A 483 0.73 24.61 6.49
CA ALA A 483 0.89 23.37 5.73
C ALA A 483 0.81 22.16 6.67
N SER A 484 0.41 21.00 6.13
CA SER A 484 0.38 19.70 6.83
C SER A 484 -0.56 19.60 8.04
N ALA A 485 -1.31 20.66 8.36
CA ALA A 485 -2.54 20.55 9.14
C ALA A 485 -3.54 19.61 8.45
N SER A 486 -4.42 18.95 9.20
CA SER A 486 -5.49 18.14 8.64
C SER A 486 -6.77 18.22 9.47
N ILE A 487 -7.91 17.97 8.84
CA ILE A 487 -9.21 17.77 9.49
C ILE A 487 -9.91 16.58 8.83
N SER A 488 -10.53 15.71 9.64
CA SER A 488 -11.09 14.45 9.18
C SER A 488 -12.53 14.24 9.65
N TYR A 489 -13.30 13.50 8.85
CA TYR A 489 -14.72 13.23 9.05
C TYR A 489 -15.08 11.83 8.58
N ARG A 490 -15.86 11.07 9.37
CA ARG A 490 -16.30 9.71 9.04
C ARG A 490 -17.76 9.72 8.60
N PHE A 491 -18.04 9.15 7.44
CA PHE A 491 -19.39 9.07 6.88
C PHE A 491 -19.73 7.65 6.40
N ARG A 492 -20.98 7.45 5.95
CA ARG A 492 -21.44 6.22 5.29
C ARG A 492 -22.14 6.53 3.97
N GLY A 493 -22.04 5.61 3.02
CA GLY A 493 -22.72 5.65 1.73
C GLY A 493 -21.91 6.33 0.61
N GLY A 494 -22.33 6.06 -0.63
CA GLY A 494 -21.50 6.21 -1.84
C GLY A 494 -21.15 7.60 -2.32
N ALA A 495 -21.45 8.65 -1.55
CA ALA A 495 -21.07 10.02 -1.88
C ALA A 495 -21.01 10.96 -0.65
N VAL A 496 -20.06 11.90 -0.69
CA VAL A 496 -19.99 13.05 0.21
C VAL A 496 -19.82 14.35 -0.59
N THR A 497 -20.50 15.42 -0.18
CA THR A 497 -20.27 16.78 -0.69
C THR A 497 -19.54 17.58 0.37
N LEU A 498 -18.36 18.12 0.02
CA LEU A 498 -17.64 19.10 0.81
C LEU A 498 -18.02 20.50 0.35
N PHE A 499 -18.42 21.36 1.28
CA PHE A 499 -18.72 22.77 1.02
C PHE A 499 -17.59 23.64 1.56
N THR A 500 -17.19 24.61 0.75
CA THR A 500 -16.07 25.52 1.02
C THR A 500 -16.44 26.94 0.61
N VAL A 501 -15.59 27.91 0.92
CA VAL A 501 -15.72 29.28 0.41
C VAL A 501 -14.51 29.65 -0.45
N LYS A 502 -14.71 30.46 -1.47
CA LYS A 502 -13.62 31.10 -2.24
C LYS A 502 -13.46 32.57 -1.83
N GLY A 503 -12.25 33.10 -1.95
CA GLY A 503 -11.99 34.51 -1.69
C GLY A 503 -10.51 34.91 -1.69
N PRO A 504 -10.21 36.21 -1.55
CA PRO A 504 -8.86 36.73 -1.77
C PRO A 504 -7.85 36.30 -0.71
N ARG A 505 -8.29 35.88 0.49
CA ARG A 505 -7.41 35.39 1.58
C ARG A 505 -7.20 33.87 1.58
N MET A 506 -7.74 33.14 0.58
CA MET A 506 -7.76 31.68 0.56
C MET A 506 -6.58 31.08 -0.24
N GLY A 507 -6.16 29.87 0.15
CA GLY A 507 -5.05 29.10 -0.41
C GLY A 507 -5.49 27.79 -1.06
N LYS A 508 -4.56 26.84 -1.14
CA LYS A 508 -4.75 25.52 -1.77
C LYS A 508 -4.79 24.38 -0.74
N ALA A 509 -5.61 23.36 -0.98
CA ALA A 509 -5.76 22.19 -0.12
C ALA A 509 -5.63 20.88 -0.90
N ARG A 510 -5.21 19.82 -0.20
CA ARG A 510 -5.37 18.40 -0.56
C ARG A 510 -6.66 17.90 0.09
N VAL A 511 -7.42 17.06 -0.60
CA VAL A 511 -8.61 16.38 -0.07
C VAL A 511 -8.50 14.89 -0.36
N GLU A 512 -8.50 14.07 0.67
CA GLU A 512 -8.38 12.61 0.60
C GLU A 512 -9.69 11.92 0.99
N ILE A 513 -9.94 10.75 0.41
CA ILE A 513 -10.95 9.78 0.87
C ILE A 513 -10.20 8.49 1.18
N ASP A 514 -10.41 7.94 2.37
CA ASP A 514 -9.81 6.68 2.83
C ASP A 514 -8.28 6.63 2.63
N GLY A 515 -7.61 7.74 2.96
CA GLY A 515 -6.16 7.91 2.84
C GLY A 515 -5.61 8.02 1.41
N SER A 516 -6.48 8.07 0.40
CA SER A 516 -6.14 8.23 -1.02
C SER A 516 -6.46 9.65 -1.48
N TRP A 517 -5.55 10.34 -2.20
CA TRP A 517 -5.77 11.74 -2.59
C TRP A 517 -6.79 11.84 -3.74
N VAL A 518 -7.90 12.59 -3.54
CA VAL A 518 -9.03 12.69 -4.51
C VAL A 518 -9.27 14.08 -5.12
N ALA A 519 -8.82 15.20 -4.52
CA ALA A 519 -8.92 16.52 -5.17
C ALA A 519 -7.94 17.56 -4.61
N ARG A 520 -7.43 18.46 -5.46
CA ARG A 520 -6.71 19.67 -5.03
C ARG A 520 -7.64 20.87 -5.17
N ILE A 521 -8.06 21.44 -4.03
CA ILE A 521 -8.88 22.65 -4.01
C ILE A 521 -7.98 23.88 -4.16
N ASP A 522 -8.41 24.84 -4.97
CA ASP A 522 -7.85 26.20 -5.04
C ASP A 522 -8.94 27.20 -4.61
N GLY A 523 -8.80 27.74 -3.40
CA GLY A 523 -9.78 28.64 -2.78
C GLY A 523 -9.74 30.08 -3.29
N TYR A 524 -8.78 30.45 -4.15
CA TYR A 524 -8.66 31.84 -4.57
C TYR A 524 -9.83 32.32 -5.43
N SER A 525 -10.34 33.52 -5.12
CA SER A 525 -11.09 34.39 -6.02
C SER A 525 -10.80 35.86 -5.68
N ARG A 526 -11.04 36.78 -6.62
CA ARG A 526 -10.97 38.24 -6.40
C ARG A 526 -12.06 38.72 -5.42
N ARG A 527 -13.26 38.12 -5.46
CA ARG A 527 -14.40 38.40 -4.57
C ARG A 527 -14.65 37.21 -3.63
N PHE A 528 -15.44 37.41 -2.57
CA PHE A 528 -15.87 36.31 -1.70
C PHE A 528 -17.03 35.54 -2.35
N HIS A 529 -16.99 34.21 -2.31
CA HIS A 529 -18.08 33.34 -2.76
C HIS A 529 -18.29 32.21 -1.74
N PRO A 530 -19.48 32.08 -1.11
CA PRO A 530 -19.83 30.93 -0.29
C PRO A 530 -20.29 29.73 -1.15
N ASP A 531 -20.71 28.64 -0.51
CA ASP A 531 -21.35 27.47 -1.14
C ASP A 531 -20.58 26.90 -2.35
N VAL A 532 -19.25 26.85 -2.25
CA VAL A 532 -18.39 26.27 -3.27
C VAL A 532 -18.31 24.76 -3.02
N ARG A 533 -19.14 24.02 -3.75
CA ARG A 533 -19.40 22.58 -3.61
C ARG A 533 -18.36 21.72 -4.33
N HIS A 534 -17.83 20.71 -3.63
CA HIS A 534 -16.97 19.66 -4.19
C HIS A 534 -17.61 18.31 -3.86
N ARG A 535 -18.15 17.60 -4.86
CA ARG A 535 -18.84 16.32 -4.66
C ARG A 535 -17.94 15.15 -5.04
N PHE A 536 -17.82 14.19 -4.12
CA PHE A 536 -17.14 12.92 -4.30
C PHE A 536 -18.19 11.81 -4.36
N SER A 537 -18.06 10.88 -5.32
CA SER A 537 -19.03 9.83 -5.64
C SER A 537 -18.35 8.52 -6.04
N GLU A 538 -19.17 7.49 -6.26
CA GLU A 538 -18.77 6.11 -6.60
C GLU A 538 -18.01 5.38 -5.48
N LEU A 539 -18.21 5.78 -4.22
CA LEU A 539 -17.44 5.27 -3.07
C LEU A 539 -17.92 3.90 -2.56
N GLY A 540 -19.15 3.49 -2.90
CA GLY A 540 -19.81 2.28 -2.40
C GLY A 540 -20.64 2.54 -1.13
N GLY A 541 -21.40 1.53 -0.66
CA GLY A 541 -22.27 1.67 0.52
C GLY A 541 -21.55 1.74 1.88
N GLY A 542 -20.21 1.79 1.88
CA GLY A 542 -19.37 1.51 3.04
C GLY A 542 -19.27 2.62 4.08
N ARG A 543 -18.34 2.44 5.02
CA ARG A 543 -17.82 3.52 5.88
C ARG A 543 -16.63 4.16 5.18
N HIS A 544 -16.56 5.48 5.19
CA HIS A 544 -15.52 6.26 4.53
C HIS A 544 -15.00 7.37 5.44
N THR A 545 -13.76 7.79 5.23
CA THR A 545 -13.10 8.90 5.94
C THR A 545 -12.66 9.97 4.94
N LEU A 546 -13.26 11.16 5.04
CA LEU A 546 -12.86 12.36 4.29
C LEU A 546 -11.82 13.14 5.11
N THR A 547 -10.68 13.47 4.51
CA THR A 547 -9.61 14.28 5.14
C THR A 547 -9.28 15.50 4.28
N ILE A 548 -9.16 16.69 4.88
CA ILE A 548 -8.75 17.93 4.20
C ILE A 548 -7.47 18.47 4.83
N THR A 549 -6.45 18.72 4.00
CA THR A 549 -5.09 19.08 4.41
C THR A 549 -4.62 20.34 3.67
N PRO A 550 -4.41 21.50 4.31
CA PRO A 550 -3.92 22.71 3.64
C PRO A 550 -2.48 22.52 3.16
N LEU A 551 -2.19 22.97 1.94
CA LEU A 551 -0.88 22.80 1.31
C LEU A 551 0.11 23.93 1.64
N GLY A 552 -0.30 24.93 2.45
CA GLY A 552 0.43 26.19 2.68
C GLY A 552 0.56 27.10 1.44
N LYS A 553 0.45 26.54 0.22
CA LYS A 553 0.54 27.23 -1.07
C LYS A 553 -0.71 28.08 -1.36
N LYS A 554 -0.52 29.19 -2.08
CA LYS A 554 -1.57 30.13 -2.54
C LYS A 554 -1.32 30.54 -4.00
N ARG A 555 -2.21 31.31 -4.63
CA ARG A 555 -1.87 32.05 -5.87
C ARG A 555 -1.03 33.30 -5.57
N PRO A 556 -0.23 33.83 -6.51
CA PRO A 556 0.48 35.10 -6.32
C PRO A 556 -0.46 36.21 -5.85
N LEU A 557 -1.56 36.43 -6.59
CA LEU A 557 -2.61 37.43 -6.32
C LEU A 557 -3.43 37.20 -5.03
N ALA A 558 -3.24 36.09 -4.31
CA ALA A 558 -3.96 35.82 -3.07
C ALA A 558 -3.33 36.58 -1.89
N LYS A 559 -4.15 37.34 -1.17
CA LYS A 559 -3.83 38.05 0.09
C LYS A 559 -3.76 37.12 1.31
N GLY A 560 -3.66 35.80 1.11
CA GLY A 560 -3.62 34.81 2.20
C GLY A 560 -3.55 33.37 1.69
N ARG A 561 -3.52 32.41 2.62
CA ARG A 561 -3.40 30.97 2.37
C ARG A 561 -4.37 30.11 3.19
N ARG A 562 -5.52 30.66 3.58
CA ARG A 562 -6.54 29.94 4.38
C ARG A 562 -7.25 28.87 3.54
N VAL A 563 -7.47 27.70 4.12
CA VAL A 563 -8.36 26.64 3.63
C VAL A 563 -9.56 26.59 4.57
N VAL A 564 -10.74 26.33 4.03
CA VAL A 564 -12.02 26.47 4.73
C VAL A 564 -12.89 25.25 4.52
N VAL A 565 -13.53 24.77 5.59
CA VAL A 565 -14.67 23.83 5.56
C VAL A 565 -15.89 24.56 6.11
N ASP A 566 -16.95 24.65 5.31
CA ASP A 566 -18.20 25.37 5.61
C ASP A 566 -19.29 24.38 6.08
N ALA A 567 -19.50 23.32 5.29
CA ALA A 567 -20.44 22.24 5.57
C ALA A 567 -20.00 20.92 4.91
N LEU A 568 -20.66 19.83 5.28
CA LEU A 568 -20.59 18.51 4.64
C LEU A 568 -22.00 17.99 4.35
N ARG A 569 -22.17 17.13 3.35
CA ARG A 569 -23.44 16.41 3.10
C ARG A 569 -23.20 14.99 2.60
N TRP A 570 -23.77 14.01 3.29
CA TRP A 570 -23.83 12.60 2.88
C TRP A 570 -25.19 12.02 3.30
N GLY A 571 -25.65 10.93 2.67
CA GLY A 571 -26.93 10.30 3.02
C GLY A 571 -28.13 11.25 3.05
N GLY A 572 -28.16 12.27 2.19
CA GLY A 572 -29.15 13.37 2.20
C GLY A 572 -28.91 14.45 3.27
N LYS A 573 -28.40 14.09 4.45
CA LYS A 573 -28.21 14.99 5.61
C LYS A 573 -27.12 16.03 5.39
N LEU A 574 -27.41 17.29 5.72
CA LEU A 574 -26.47 18.43 5.71
C LEU A 574 -25.92 18.66 7.13
N HIS A 575 -24.60 18.74 7.24
CA HIS A 575 -23.85 18.98 8.47
C HIS A 575 -23.19 20.37 8.36
N ARG A 576 -23.76 21.36 9.05
CA ARG A 576 -23.31 22.78 9.04
C ARG A 576 -22.23 23.01 10.10
N ASP A 577 -21.23 23.85 9.81
CA ASP A 577 -20.04 24.10 10.66
C ASP A 577 -19.47 22.82 11.31
N PRO A 578 -19.12 21.79 10.51
CA PRO A 578 -18.69 20.51 11.03
C PRO A 578 -17.29 20.66 11.63
N GLY A 579 -17.22 20.69 12.96
CA GLY A 579 -15.98 20.60 13.71
C GLY A 579 -15.24 19.28 13.42
N PRO A 580 -13.93 19.20 13.69
CA PRO A 580 -13.17 17.97 13.50
C PRO A 580 -13.82 16.83 14.29
N GLU A 581 -14.10 15.68 13.67
CA GLU A 581 -14.56 14.50 14.41
C GLU A 581 -13.35 13.75 14.99
N ALA A 582 -13.20 13.45 16.29
CA ALA A 582 -13.98 13.75 17.49
C ALA A 582 -15.50 13.56 17.42
N VAL A 583 -15.95 12.33 17.64
CA VAL A 583 -17.23 12.08 18.35
C VAL A 583 -16.88 11.69 19.80
N ALA A 584 -15.94 12.43 20.40
CA ALA A 584 -15.22 12.02 21.62
C ALA A 584 -14.39 13.14 22.30
N TRP A 585 -13.29 13.58 21.68
CA TRP A 585 -12.33 14.49 22.32
C TRP A 585 -12.76 15.96 22.24
N ALA A 586 -13.15 16.53 23.38
CA ALA A 586 -13.36 17.96 23.56
C ALA A 586 -12.04 18.67 23.93
N SER A 587 -11.98 19.99 23.74
CA SER A 587 -10.86 20.82 24.19
C SER A 587 -11.26 21.66 25.41
N VAL A 588 -10.36 21.78 26.38
CA VAL A 588 -10.52 22.53 27.63
C VAL A 588 -9.41 23.56 27.72
N SER A 589 -9.77 24.85 27.81
CA SER A 589 -8.80 25.92 28.08
C SER A 589 -8.37 25.86 29.54
N ASP A 590 -7.07 25.99 29.80
CA ASP A 590 -6.49 25.99 31.15
C ASP A 590 -5.08 26.61 31.15
N PRO A 591 -4.80 27.66 31.94
CA PRO A 591 -3.51 28.34 31.90
C PRO A 591 -2.28 27.50 32.30
N ALA A 592 -2.45 26.38 33.01
CA ALA A 592 -1.33 25.52 33.41
C ALA A 592 -1.04 24.38 32.40
N ALA A 593 -1.87 24.25 31.36
CA ALA A 593 -1.61 23.40 30.20
C ALA A 593 -0.45 23.92 29.35
N SER A 594 0.27 23.03 28.69
CA SER A 594 1.50 23.31 27.94
C SER A 594 1.35 24.41 26.89
N GLU A 595 0.16 24.58 26.32
CA GLU A 595 -0.16 25.66 25.36
C GLU A 595 -1.47 26.40 25.71
N GLY A 596 -1.83 26.46 26.99
CA GLY A 596 -3.05 27.12 27.48
C GLY A 596 -4.36 26.35 27.24
N ASN A 597 -4.29 25.14 26.67
CA ASN A 597 -5.41 24.21 26.53
C ASN A 597 -4.93 22.75 26.56
N TYR A 598 -5.80 21.83 27.00
CA TYR A 598 -5.65 20.38 26.85
C TYR A 598 -6.89 19.77 26.18
N VAL A 599 -6.85 18.49 25.78
CA VAL A 599 -8.02 17.75 25.28
C VAL A 599 -8.47 16.65 26.23
N VAL A 600 -9.76 16.33 26.24
CA VAL A 600 -10.41 15.38 27.16
C VAL A 600 -11.45 14.52 26.42
N SER A 601 -11.55 13.24 26.76
CA SER A 601 -12.59 12.33 26.27
C SER A 601 -12.96 11.30 27.34
N ASP A 602 -14.26 11.14 27.58
CA ASP A 602 -14.87 10.06 28.36
C ASP A 602 -15.44 8.94 27.47
N ALA A 603 -15.78 9.24 26.22
CA ALA A 603 -16.26 8.29 25.22
C ALA A 603 -15.32 7.07 25.06
N PRO A 604 -15.79 5.82 25.31
CA PRO A 604 -14.99 4.62 25.13
C PRO A 604 -14.64 4.37 23.65
N GLY A 605 -13.44 3.84 23.38
CA GLY A 605 -12.94 3.62 22.02
C GLY A 605 -12.48 4.90 21.29
N ALA A 606 -12.45 6.04 21.97
CA ALA A 606 -11.93 7.29 21.43
C ALA A 606 -10.41 7.25 21.29
N GLU A 607 -9.89 7.63 20.12
CA GLU A 607 -8.46 7.53 19.79
C GLU A 607 -7.80 8.90 19.58
N ALA A 608 -6.51 9.01 19.95
CA ALA A 608 -5.65 10.14 19.62
C ALA A 608 -4.25 9.64 19.25
N THR A 609 -3.69 10.10 18.13
CA THR A 609 -2.50 9.51 17.49
C THR A 609 -1.42 10.57 17.20
N LEU A 610 -0.15 10.20 17.35
CA LEU A 610 1.03 11.00 17.04
C LEU A 610 2.02 10.17 16.21
N SER A 611 2.29 10.60 14.97
CA SER A 611 3.53 10.24 14.28
C SER A 611 4.69 11.10 14.77
N PHE A 612 5.84 10.50 15.09
CA PHE A 612 7.04 11.21 15.49
C PHE A 612 8.30 10.51 14.98
N SER A 613 9.45 11.17 15.08
CA SER A 613 10.77 10.55 14.95
C SER A 613 11.58 10.89 16.20
N GLY A 614 12.27 9.91 16.79
CA GLY A 614 13.02 10.11 18.03
C GLY A 614 13.23 8.82 18.83
N THR A 615 14.11 8.85 19.83
CA THR A 615 14.51 7.69 20.64
C THR A 615 13.62 7.45 21.86
N GLY A 616 12.62 8.29 22.09
CA GLY A 616 11.64 8.11 23.15
C GLY A 616 10.44 9.04 23.03
N LEU A 617 9.42 8.78 23.86
CA LEU A 617 8.18 9.55 23.89
C LEU A 617 7.63 9.61 25.31
N SER A 618 7.10 10.77 25.69
CA SER A 618 6.31 10.98 26.90
C SER A 618 5.00 11.72 26.58
N LEU A 619 3.98 11.48 27.38
CA LEU A 619 2.65 12.06 27.28
C LEU A 619 2.34 12.86 28.54
N ARG A 620 2.31 14.20 28.46
CA ARG A 620 1.83 15.07 29.54
C ARG A 620 0.30 15.09 29.50
N ALA A 621 -0.33 14.91 30.65
CA ALA A 621 -1.78 14.82 30.83
C ALA A 621 -2.24 15.47 32.14
N VAL A 622 -3.55 15.72 32.26
CA VAL A 622 -4.23 16.20 33.48
C VAL A 622 -4.79 15.00 34.24
N PHE A 623 -4.13 14.68 35.35
CA PHE A 623 -4.60 13.74 36.36
C PHE A 623 -5.59 14.45 37.30
N GLY A 624 -6.48 13.70 37.94
CA GLY A 624 -7.44 14.25 38.90
C GLY A 624 -8.58 13.32 39.26
N PRO A 625 -9.53 13.75 40.11
CA PRO A 625 -10.48 12.86 40.75
C PRO A 625 -11.51 12.27 39.79
N ALA A 626 -11.89 12.99 38.73
CA ALA A 626 -12.83 12.51 37.71
C ALA A 626 -12.11 11.98 36.44
N ARG A 627 -11.09 11.13 36.60
CA ARG A 627 -10.25 10.63 35.49
C ARG A 627 -10.20 9.11 35.42
N GLY A 628 -10.17 8.58 34.19
CA GLY A 628 -10.22 7.16 33.89
C GLY A 628 -8.97 6.61 33.22
N ARG A 629 -9.12 5.42 32.64
CA ARG A 629 -8.05 4.64 32.01
C ARG A 629 -7.99 4.77 30.50
N ALA A 630 -6.77 4.74 29.98
CA ALA A 630 -6.46 4.70 28.56
C ALA A 630 -5.50 3.55 28.24
N GLN A 631 -5.63 2.95 27.06
CA GLN A 631 -4.67 2.01 26.50
C GLN A 631 -3.70 2.79 25.61
N ILE A 632 -2.40 2.63 25.86
CA ILE A 632 -1.33 3.16 25.01
C ILE A 632 -0.88 2.11 24.01
N TRP A 633 -0.64 2.54 22.78
CA TRP A 633 -0.09 1.77 21.66
C TRP A 633 1.12 2.51 21.08
N LEU A 634 2.03 1.76 20.46
CA LEU A 634 3.17 2.29 19.71
C LEU A 634 3.46 1.34 18.53
N ASP A 635 3.64 1.90 17.34
CA ASP A 635 4.03 1.18 16.10
C ASP A 635 3.10 0.01 15.71
N GLY A 636 1.84 0.08 16.16
CA GLY A 636 0.83 -0.97 15.98
C GLY A 636 0.71 -1.93 17.16
N GLU A 637 1.70 -1.99 18.05
CA GLU A 637 1.71 -2.84 19.24
C GLU A 637 1.02 -2.21 20.46
N ARG A 638 0.48 -3.05 21.34
CA ARG A 638 -0.29 -2.66 22.52
C ARG A 638 0.61 -2.59 23.76
N LEU A 639 1.21 -1.42 24.02
CA LEU A 639 2.14 -1.22 25.13
C LEU A 639 1.55 -1.52 26.52
N ARG A 640 0.66 -0.66 27.04
CA ARG A 640 0.06 -0.82 28.39
C ARG A 640 -1.11 0.12 28.65
N THR A 641 -1.95 -0.28 29.60
CA THR A 641 -2.96 0.60 30.20
C THR A 641 -2.32 1.60 31.16
N VAL A 642 -2.86 2.82 31.20
CA VAL A 642 -2.52 3.88 32.15
C VAL A 642 -3.79 4.40 32.82
N ASP A 643 -3.74 4.69 34.11
CA ASP A 643 -4.83 5.30 34.87
C ASP A 643 -4.47 6.76 35.17
N LEU A 644 -5.39 7.69 34.87
CA LEU A 644 -5.19 9.13 35.06
C LEU A 644 -5.83 9.63 36.38
N TYR A 645 -6.39 8.73 37.20
CA TYR A 645 -6.88 9.10 38.53
C TYR A 645 -5.79 9.71 39.42
N ALA A 646 -6.16 10.74 40.17
CA ALA A 646 -5.45 11.25 41.34
C ALA A 646 -6.46 11.93 42.26
N PRO A 647 -6.30 11.92 43.60
CA PRO A 647 -7.26 12.54 44.52
C PRO A 647 -7.39 14.06 44.29
N THR A 648 -6.31 14.72 43.88
CA THR A 648 -6.28 16.14 43.51
C THR A 648 -5.89 16.32 42.04
N ARG A 649 -6.36 17.42 41.42
CA ARG A 649 -6.05 17.75 40.02
C ARG A 649 -4.58 18.18 39.90
N ARG A 650 -3.84 17.60 38.95
CA ARG A 650 -2.45 17.96 38.64
C ARG A 650 -2.09 17.63 37.19
N PHE A 651 -1.08 18.32 36.64
CA PHE A 651 -0.43 17.91 35.40
C PHE A 651 0.72 16.94 35.71
N ALA A 652 0.90 15.88 34.93
CA ALA A 652 2.06 14.99 35.03
C ALA A 652 2.37 14.33 33.69
N SER A 653 3.60 13.82 33.54
CA SER A 653 4.09 13.16 32.32
C SER A 653 4.21 11.66 32.50
N ILE A 654 3.62 10.91 31.57
CA ILE A 654 3.73 9.46 31.44
C ILE A 654 4.84 9.17 30.41
N ARG A 655 5.96 8.56 30.80
CA ARG A 655 6.98 8.09 29.84
C ARG A 655 6.39 6.94 29.02
N VAL A 656 6.01 7.17 27.77
CA VAL A 656 5.41 6.15 26.90
C VAL A 656 6.45 5.09 26.55
N ALA A 657 7.59 5.52 26.00
CA ALA A 657 8.71 4.67 25.60
C ALA A 657 10.05 5.43 25.66
N SER A 658 11.16 4.69 25.66
CA SER A 658 12.54 5.21 25.68
C SER A 658 13.51 4.13 25.19
N GLY A 659 14.59 4.50 24.53
CA GLY A 659 15.52 3.55 23.90
C GLY A 659 15.04 3.02 22.55
N LEU A 660 14.10 3.72 21.90
CA LEU A 660 13.65 3.42 20.54
C LEU A 660 14.81 3.60 19.55
N ARG A 661 14.86 2.74 18.52
CA ARG A 661 15.80 2.91 17.41
C ARG A 661 15.50 4.23 16.70
N HIS A 662 16.52 4.99 16.32
CA HIS A 662 16.32 6.27 15.65
C HIS A 662 15.61 6.10 14.30
N GLY A 663 14.32 6.38 14.26
CA GLY A 663 13.44 6.19 13.11
C GLY A 663 12.08 6.86 13.32
N ARG A 664 11.14 6.59 12.42
CA ARG A 664 9.76 7.11 12.50
C ARG A 664 8.86 6.10 13.23
N HIS A 665 8.10 6.60 14.19
CA HIS A 665 7.20 5.87 15.06
C HIS A 665 5.76 6.44 15.01
N ASP A 666 4.76 5.63 15.38
CA ASP A 666 3.35 5.99 15.45
C ASP A 666 2.75 5.58 16.82
N ALA A 667 2.60 6.54 17.73
CA ALA A 667 1.99 6.33 19.05
C ALA A 667 0.48 6.63 19.03
N ARG A 668 -0.31 5.88 19.80
CA ARG A 668 -1.77 6.09 19.94
C ARG A 668 -2.26 5.88 21.37
N VAL A 669 -3.14 6.76 21.83
CA VAL A 669 -3.95 6.63 23.06
C VAL A 669 -5.36 6.21 22.67
N VAL A 670 -5.95 5.25 23.40
CA VAL A 670 -7.35 4.84 23.25
C VAL A 670 -8.05 4.89 24.61
N VAL A 671 -9.20 5.56 24.71
CA VAL A 671 -10.00 5.64 25.94
C VAL A 671 -10.68 4.30 26.21
N LEU A 672 -10.51 3.74 27.41
CA LEU A 672 -11.07 2.43 27.77
C LEU A 672 -12.47 2.49 28.40
N GLY A 673 -12.96 3.67 28.79
CA GLY A 673 -14.25 3.81 29.47
C GLY A 673 -14.29 3.21 30.88
N THR A 674 -13.14 2.85 31.47
CA THR A 674 -13.04 2.31 32.84
C THR A 674 -12.27 3.28 33.75
N ARG A 675 -12.44 3.15 35.07
CA ARG A 675 -11.86 4.06 36.07
C ARG A 675 -11.33 3.34 37.31
N HIS A 676 -10.45 4.00 38.06
CA HIS A 676 -10.12 3.61 39.42
C HIS A 676 -11.37 3.63 40.32
N GLN A 677 -11.44 2.77 41.35
CA GLN A 677 -12.63 2.64 42.21
C GLN A 677 -13.00 3.97 42.88
N SER A 678 -12.00 4.69 43.39
CA SER A 678 -12.14 6.02 44.02
C SER A 678 -12.31 7.18 43.03
N SER A 679 -12.24 6.93 41.71
CA SER A 679 -12.41 7.98 40.70
C SER A 679 -13.89 8.31 40.49
N GLN A 680 -14.18 9.59 40.29
CA GLN A 680 -15.52 10.12 40.01
C GLN A 680 -15.91 10.08 38.53
N GLY A 681 -15.02 9.64 37.62
CA GLY A 681 -15.30 9.67 36.18
C GLY A 681 -14.32 8.88 35.32
N ILE A 682 -14.69 8.66 34.06
CA ILE A 682 -13.92 7.82 33.10
C ILE A 682 -13.05 8.64 32.13
N ALA A 683 -13.03 9.97 32.27
CA ALA A 683 -12.40 10.86 31.31
C ALA A 683 -10.86 10.73 31.27
N VAL A 684 -10.31 10.55 30.07
CA VAL A 684 -8.87 10.59 29.77
C VAL A 684 -8.52 11.99 29.24
N THR A 685 -7.31 12.47 29.51
CA THR A 685 -6.83 13.76 28.99
C THR A 685 -5.48 13.66 28.31
N ILE A 686 -5.21 14.60 27.39
CA ILE A 686 -3.92 14.80 26.74
C ILE A 686 -3.62 16.29 26.75
N ASP A 687 -2.50 16.70 27.33
CA ASP A 687 -2.00 18.07 27.33
C ASP A 687 -0.96 18.26 26.21
N ARG A 688 0.13 17.48 26.24
CA ARG A 688 1.20 17.57 25.25
C ARG A 688 1.95 16.26 25.09
N TRP A 689 2.39 15.98 23.85
CA TRP A 689 3.40 14.95 23.58
C TRP A 689 4.81 15.54 23.64
N VAL A 690 5.75 14.83 24.24
CA VAL A 690 7.16 15.22 24.39
C VAL A 690 8.01 14.08 23.81
N VAL A 691 8.63 14.33 22.67
CA VAL A 691 9.57 13.42 22.03
C VAL A 691 10.93 13.57 22.72
N ALA A 692 11.68 12.47 22.86
CA ALA A 692 13.09 12.51 23.21
C ALA A 692 13.92 12.27 21.94
N GLU A 693 14.84 13.18 21.66
CA GLU A 693 15.85 13.04 20.62
C GLU A 693 17.10 12.41 21.23
N GLY A 694 17.72 11.47 20.51
CA GLY A 694 18.97 10.85 20.96
C GLY A 694 20.15 11.72 20.59
N SER A 695 21.01 12.06 21.55
CA SER A 695 22.31 12.68 21.26
C SER A 695 23.08 11.79 20.28
N GLY A 696 23.35 12.31 19.08
CA GLY A 696 24.02 11.56 18.03
C GLY A 696 25.40 11.11 18.49
N GLY A 697 25.59 9.80 18.64
CA GLY A 697 26.86 9.21 19.04
C GLY A 697 27.92 9.45 17.97
N HIS A 698 28.77 10.44 18.19
CA HIS A 698 30.01 10.58 17.43
C HIS A 698 30.86 9.33 17.67
N ARG A 699 31.67 8.91 16.68
CA ARG A 699 32.62 7.82 16.87
C ARG A 699 33.83 8.34 17.63
N ASP A 700 33.73 8.39 18.95
CA ASP A 700 34.91 8.53 19.78
C ASP A 700 35.86 7.36 19.51
N ARG A 701 37.14 7.66 19.37
CA ARG A 701 38.19 6.64 19.35
C ARG A 701 38.21 5.93 20.71
N PRO A 702 38.58 4.64 20.77
CA PRO A 702 38.81 3.98 22.04
C PRO A 702 40.00 4.65 22.75
N GLU A 703 39.70 5.47 23.75
CA GLU A 703 40.71 6.02 24.64
C GLU A 703 41.33 4.91 25.50
N ALA A 704 42.57 5.10 25.93
CA ALA A 704 43.36 4.03 26.53
C ALA A 704 42.79 3.59 27.89
N ARG A 705 42.87 2.28 28.18
CA ARG A 705 42.51 1.75 29.51
C ARG A 705 43.43 2.34 30.57
N PRO A 706 42.91 2.82 31.72
CA PRO A 706 43.77 3.07 32.89
C PRO A 706 44.40 1.75 33.34
N GLY A 707 45.67 1.81 33.75
CA GLY A 707 46.46 0.62 34.07
C GLY A 707 45.96 -0.09 35.33
N LYS A 708 46.01 -1.44 35.31
CA LYS A 708 46.03 -2.25 36.53
C LYS A 708 47.50 -2.44 36.96
N PRO A 709 47.83 -2.49 38.26
CA PRO A 709 49.21 -2.70 38.70
C PRO A 709 49.78 -4.03 38.19
N ARG A 710 51.10 -4.04 37.92
CA ARG A 710 51.91 -5.25 37.91
C ARG A 710 52.75 -5.24 39.19
N ASP A 711 52.51 -6.22 40.06
CA ASP A 711 53.43 -6.51 41.14
C ASP A 711 54.76 -7.07 40.59
N GLU A 712 55.80 -6.89 41.38
CA GLU A 712 57.20 -7.20 41.05
C GLU A 712 57.49 -8.71 41.08
N LYS A 713 58.48 -9.17 40.29
CA LYS A 713 59.81 -9.59 40.81
C LYS A 713 60.72 -10.26 39.78
N LYS A 714 61.99 -9.80 39.75
CA LYS A 714 63.26 -10.50 39.44
C LYS A 714 63.36 -11.18 38.05
N HIS A 715 64.51 -11.28 37.40
CA HIS A 715 65.90 -11.46 37.87
C HIS A 715 66.92 -10.79 36.92
N ALA A 716 68.17 -10.71 37.40
CA ALA A 716 69.38 -10.19 36.75
C ALA A 716 69.38 -8.66 36.53
#